data_AF-A0A5Q4FDP3-F1
#
_entry.id   AF-A0A5Q4FDP3-F1
#
_cell.length_a   1.000
_cell.length_b   1.000
_cell.length_c   1.000
_cell.angle_alpha   90.00
_cell.angle_beta   90.00
_cell.angle_gamma   90.00
#
_symmetry.space_group_name_H-M   'P 1'
#
loop_
_entity.id
_entity.type
_entity.pdbx_description
1 polymer ?
#
loop_
_entity_poly.entity_id
_entity_poly.type
_entity_poly.pdbx_seq_one_letter_code
_entity_poly.pdbx_strand_id
1 'polypeptide(L)'
;MAILFTDTTTVKAWSSGTGRYARELASSLARRHTVLTPSQSWNPHEPSSPLSKVNYHSVLNFSLMANRKNVHADACFFPNYFMPPGWPYPSAVTIHDVSFLTHPRFYSRKMSLYYKTRIHHTIQNARLILTVSEASKRSIAKHLHVPADRIIVHPPAPPVTAEYGLPSEKSPYLLYIGNLEPKKNIVRMLESFDRILNKNGHKLLLLGRLRGPRSWQQKVQRLIRDSADIYYKGYVPDEQIPGYLAHASGLVLLSHVEGFGLPAMDALANGISVLISRDPALNEVCGGSGIMVDECDTADITRGMEYILFSGTPPANISASIHERYGQKRYDEKLDEITERLTAKTSWFFPSDIGMSRDSRPEISEIKLAILAAVCYAAVFKSGITVHKLHHALGSARISFEDFLENLRELMDTHPDLLNHSTGVIGLNDSLLDQPYAENRTPDAADMRTRHRRLLKLFLWLPWVKGLYYSGGTVHGSGLQDQHDLDLLIVASRDRAWLAYAAIRLISRLAGAGSSICANYILDERAQEVHWQRDYYTAFQLLFLRKVVLKPGLAHIRQYNPWIYDYFPNSPMSHSKPDSSLKKGRGFLKIVNLLIMMAWTSRWKKKGLRSSEEGLLFDAYRIKLHTNDHRPRVSHSFSSIYSNVLKAFSTLPVEEI
;
A
#
# COMPACT_ATOMS: atom_id res chain seq x y z
N MET A 1 19.04 -0.48 -11.49
CA MET A 1 17.66 -0.53 -12.01
C MET A 1 16.85 -1.49 -11.14
N ALA A 2 15.70 -1.06 -10.63
CA ALA A 2 14.78 -1.91 -9.87
C ALA A 2 13.76 -2.61 -10.81
N ILE A 3 13.22 -3.75 -10.38
CA ILE A 3 12.05 -4.39 -10.97
C ILE A 3 10.82 -3.86 -10.25
N LEU A 4 10.03 -3.04 -10.93
CA LEU A 4 8.85 -2.41 -10.34
C LEU A 4 7.59 -3.04 -10.89
N PHE A 5 6.53 -3.13 -10.08
CA PHE A 5 5.20 -3.44 -10.59
C PHE A 5 4.31 -2.20 -10.56
N THR A 6 3.50 -1.97 -11.59
CA THR A 6 2.52 -0.89 -11.59
C THR A 6 1.16 -1.38 -12.09
N ASP A 7 0.09 -1.02 -11.37
CA ASP A 7 -1.28 -1.36 -11.76
C ASP A 7 -1.78 -0.44 -12.87
N THR A 8 -1.72 -0.93 -14.11
CA THR A 8 -2.19 -0.21 -15.31
C THR A 8 -3.63 -0.49 -15.69
N THR A 9 -4.45 -1.06 -14.80
CA THR A 9 -5.83 -1.41 -15.18
C THR A 9 -6.76 -0.23 -15.39
N THR A 10 -6.43 0.92 -14.81
CA THR A 10 -7.12 2.20 -15.08
C THR A 10 -6.73 2.79 -16.43
N VAL A 11 -5.64 2.35 -17.07
CA VAL A 11 -5.23 2.85 -18.39
C VAL A 11 -6.20 2.41 -19.49
N LYS A 12 -6.80 1.21 -19.36
CA LYS A 12 -7.81 0.68 -20.29
C LYS A 12 -9.19 1.34 -20.18
N ALA A 13 -9.44 2.07 -19.10
CA ALA A 13 -10.71 2.76 -18.91
C ALA A 13 -10.68 4.08 -19.67
N TRP A 14 -11.09 4.05 -20.95
CA TRP A 14 -11.51 5.17 -21.83
C TRP A 14 -11.26 6.55 -21.16
N SER A 15 -10.10 7.12 -21.51
CA SER A 15 -9.32 8.16 -20.81
C SER A 15 -10.03 8.98 -19.72
N SER A 16 -10.12 8.39 -18.53
CA SER A 16 -10.32 9.14 -17.29
C SER A 16 -9.04 9.86 -16.86
N GLY A 17 -9.15 10.94 -16.08
CA GLY A 17 -7.99 11.63 -15.51
C GLY A 17 -7.06 10.70 -14.69
N THR A 18 -7.65 9.74 -13.97
CA THR A 18 -6.89 8.68 -13.27
C THR A 18 -6.17 7.73 -14.23
N GLY A 19 -6.75 7.47 -15.40
CA GLY A 19 -6.13 6.67 -16.46
C GLY A 19 -4.95 7.38 -17.12
N ARG A 20 -5.08 8.71 -17.36
CA ARG A 20 -3.97 9.55 -17.85
C ARG A 20 -2.81 9.54 -16.87
N TYR A 21 -3.06 9.81 -15.59
CA TYR A 21 -2.04 9.76 -14.54
C TYR A 21 -1.37 8.37 -14.45
N ALA A 22 -2.15 7.28 -14.47
CA ALA A 22 -1.60 5.93 -14.43
C ALA A 22 -0.72 5.60 -15.64
N ARG A 23 -1.09 6.08 -16.84
CA ARG A 23 -0.30 5.92 -18.07
C ARG A 23 1.01 6.68 -17.97
N GLU A 24 0.96 7.94 -17.55
CA GLU A 24 2.15 8.79 -17.38
C GLU A 24 3.12 8.20 -16.34
N LEU A 25 2.58 7.71 -15.22
CA LEU A 25 3.36 7.03 -14.19
C LEU A 25 4.03 5.78 -14.75
N ALA A 26 3.28 4.92 -15.43
CA ALA A 26 3.82 3.68 -16.01
C ALA A 26 4.89 3.96 -17.06
N SER A 27 4.66 4.93 -17.96
CA SER A 27 5.64 5.36 -18.96
C SER A 27 6.91 5.92 -18.32
N SER A 28 6.78 6.78 -17.31
CA SER A 28 7.91 7.42 -16.64
C SER A 28 8.75 6.42 -15.84
N LEU A 29 8.11 5.42 -15.22
CA LEU A 29 8.80 4.31 -14.57
C LEU A 29 9.53 3.42 -15.60
N ALA A 30 8.89 3.11 -16.74
CA ALA A 30 9.45 2.21 -17.76
C ALA A 30 10.67 2.79 -18.49
N ARG A 31 10.80 4.12 -18.54
CA ARG A 31 12.02 4.80 -19.04
C ARG A 31 13.25 4.56 -18.16
N ARG A 32 13.07 4.16 -16.90
CA ARG A 32 14.12 4.14 -15.87
C ARG A 32 14.34 2.76 -15.24
N HIS A 33 13.31 1.92 -15.26
CA HIS A 33 13.25 0.67 -14.51
C HIS A 33 12.57 -0.43 -15.33
N THR A 34 12.78 -1.68 -14.91
CA THR A 34 12.03 -2.80 -15.48
C THR A 34 10.63 -2.80 -14.87
N VAL A 35 9.60 -2.53 -15.67
CA VAL A 35 8.22 -2.41 -15.18
C VAL A 35 7.37 -3.63 -15.56
N LEU A 36 6.78 -4.25 -14.54
CA LEU A 36 5.81 -5.33 -14.65
C LEU A 36 4.38 -4.75 -14.56
N THR A 37 3.48 -5.20 -15.43
CA THR A 37 2.07 -4.78 -15.43
C THR A 37 1.11 -5.97 -15.42
N PRO A 38 -0.16 -5.81 -15.05
CA PRO A 38 -1.19 -6.83 -15.26
C PRO A 38 -1.34 -7.12 -16.76
N SER A 39 -1.30 -8.41 -17.16
CA SER A 39 -1.25 -8.92 -18.55
C SER A 39 -1.94 -8.06 -19.62
N GLN A 40 -1.23 -7.76 -20.72
CA GLN A 40 -1.74 -7.12 -21.95
C GLN A 40 -2.57 -5.83 -21.73
N SER A 41 -2.37 -5.11 -20.62
CA SER A 41 -3.15 -3.91 -20.29
C SER A 41 -2.55 -2.59 -20.77
N TRP A 42 -1.25 -2.56 -20.98
CA TRP A 42 -0.51 -1.38 -21.38
C TRP A 42 0.71 -1.82 -22.18
N ASN A 43 0.95 -1.16 -23.33
CA ASN A 43 2.16 -1.25 -24.14
C ASN A 43 2.65 0.19 -24.35
N PRO A 44 3.89 0.55 -23.98
CA PRO A 44 4.41 1.89 -24.21
C PRO A 44 4.49 2.28 -25.71
N HIS A 45 4.47 1.29 -26.62
CA HIS A 45 4.64 1.50 -28.06
C HIS A 45 3.37 1.31 -28.90
N GLU A 46 2.23 0.94 -28.30
CA GLU A 46 0.96 0.78 -29.03
C GLU A 46 -0.19 1.51 -28.31
N PRO A 47 -0.97 2.35 -29.03
CA PRO A 47 -2.22 2.87 -28.49
C PRO A 47 -3.18 1.71 -28.18
N SER A 48 -3.82 1.80 -27.01
CA SER A 48 -4.62 0.73 -26.39
C SER A 48 -5.65 0.08 -27.33
N SER A 49 -5.56 -1.24 -27.52
CA SER A 49 -6.52 -2.06 -28.26
C SER A 49 -7.92 -2.08 -27.59
N PRO A 50 -9.02 -1.96 -28.37
CA PRO A 50 -10.39 -1.95 -27.85
C PRO A 50 -10.92 -3.37 -27.64
N LEU A 51 -10.62 -4.03 -26.52
CA LEU A 51 -11.21 -5.33 -26.19
C LEU A 51 -11.76 -5.46 -24.76
N SER A 52 -13.09 -5.57 -24.74
CA SER A 52 -13.98 -6.28 -23.80
C SER A 52 -14.31 -5.69 -22.41
N LYS A 53 -15.60 -5.78 -22.11
CA LYS A 53 -16.33 -5.28 -20.94
C LYS A 53 -16.23 -6.27 -19.77
N VAL A 54 -15.43 -6.01 -18.74
CA VAL A 54 -15.60 -6.64 -17.41
C VAL A 54 -15.36 -5.58 -16.33
N ASN A 55 -16.03 -5.67 -15.18
CA ASN A 55 -15.83 -4.75 -14.06
C ASN A 55 -14.54 -5.18 -13.31
N TYR A 56 -13.41 -4.53 -13.61
CA TYR A 56 -12.07 -5.09 -13.37
C TYR A 56 -11.52 -4.97 -11.94
N HIS A 57 -11.84 -3.96 -11.12
CA HIS A 57 -11.11 -3.78 -9.84
C HIS A 57 -11.29 -4.92 -8.81
N SER A 58 -12.48 -5.50 -8.67
CA SER A 58 -12.71 -6.60 -7.71
C SER A 58 -12.20 -7.94 -8.24
N VAL A 59 -12.42 -8.23 -9.53
CA VAL A 59 -11.98 -9.47 -10.19
C VAL A 59 -10.46 -9.49 -10.38
N LEU A 60 -9.84 -8.35 -10.66
CA LEU A 60 -8.39 -8.22 -10.81
C LEU A 60 -7.68 -8.24 -9.45
N ASN A 61 -8.20 -7.62 -8.39
CA ASN A 61 -7.63 -7.80 -7.05
C ASN A 61 -7.65 -9.28 -6.64
N PHE A 62 -8.74 -9.99 -6.94
CA PHE A 62 -8.82 -11.44 -6.70
C PHE A 62 -7.91 -12.26 -7.62
N SER A 63 -7.77 -11.88 -8.89
CA SER A 63 -6.90 -12.56 -9.87
C SER A 63 -5.41 -12.27 -9.64
N LEU A 64 -5.05 -11.07 -9.16
CA LEU A 64 -3.70 -10.69 -8.75
C LEU A 64 -3.28 -11.47 -7.50
N MET A 65 -4.22 -11.72 -6.58
CA MET A 65 -4.03 -12.63 -5.43
C MET A 65 -3.95 -14.11 -5.86
N ALA A 66 -4.69 -14.52 -6.89
CA ALA A 66 -4.81 -15.94 -7.28
C ALA A 66 -3.75 -16.46 -8.29
N ASN A 67 -3.07 -15.58 -9.06
CA ASN A 67 -2.26 -16.02 -10.22
C ASN A 67 -0.75 -15.75 -10.20
N ARG A 68 -0.12 -15.27 -9.12
CA ARG A 68 1.31 -14.86 -9.18
C ARG A 68 2.27 -15.81 -8.48
N LYS A 69 2.41 -17.03 -9.02
CA LYS A 69 3.54 -17.88 -8.63
C LYS A 69 4.93 -17.30 -8.98
N ASN A 70 5.05 -16.21 -9.77
CA ASN A 70 6.33 -15.76 -10.36
C ASN A 70 6.54 -14.24 -10.49
N VAL A 71 5.83 -13.36 -9.77
CA VAL A 71 6.16 -11.91 -9.84
C VAL A 71 7.05 -11.53 -8.69
N HIS A 72 8.33 -11.31 -8.99
CA HIS A 72 9.31 -10.70 -8.10
C HIS A 72 9.45 -9.23 -8.50
N ALA A 73 9.08 -8.32 -7.60
CA ALA A 73 9.27 -6.88 -7.77
C ALA A 73 9.91 -6.32 -6.49
N ASP A 74 10.76 -5.32 -6.64
CA ASP A 74 11.41 -4.60 -5.53
C ASP A 74 10.42 -3.63 -4.87
N ALA A 75 9.55 -2.99 -5.68
CA ALA A 75 8.48 -2.12 -5.19
C ALA A 75 7.29 -2.08 -6.16
N CYS A 76 6.16 -1.54 -5.70
CA CYS A 76 4.90 -1.53 -6.42
C CYS A 76 4.20 -0.15 -6.40
N PHE A 77 3.49 0.16 -7.47
CA PHE A 77 2.70 1.37 -7.62
C PHE A 77 1.25 1.02 -7.94
N PHE A 78 0.32 1.55 -7.13
CA PHE A 78 -1.11 1.44 -7.34
C PHE A 78 -1.68 2.84 -7.57
N PRO A 79 -1.87 3.26 -8.84
CA PRO A 79 -2.21 4.64 -9.15
C PRO A 79 -3.69 4.99 -8.87
N ASN A 80 -4.48 4.12 -8.21
CA ASN A 80 -5.91 4.36 -8.02
C ASN A 80 -6.49 3.76 -6.71
N TYR A 81 -6.39 4.51 -5.61
CA TYR A 81 -7.00 4.34 -4.28
C TYR A 81 -6.68 3.06 -3.49
N PHE A 82 -6.54 1.91 -4.15
CA PHE A 82 -6.55 0.61 -3.49
C PHE A 82 -5.38 -0.26 -3.92
N MET A 83 -4.73 -0.87 -2.93
CA MET A 83 -3.86 -2.02 -3.14
C MET A 83 -4.60 -3.33 -2.83
N PRO A 84 -4.22 -4.47 -3.44
CA PRO A 84 -4.71 -5.77 -3.06
C PRO A 84 -4.40 -6.09 -1.60
N PRO A 85 -5.33 -6.71 -0.85
CA PRO A 85 -5.04 -7.29 0.44
C PRO A 85 -3.92 -8.34 0.38
N GLY A 86 -3.04 -8.36 1.39
CA GLY A 86 -1.92 -9.30 1.46
C GLY A 86 -0.86 -9.11 0.37
N TRP A 87 -0.78 -7.92 -0.24
CA TRP A 87 0.23 -7.63 -1.24
C TRP A 87 1.64 -7.66 -0.61
N PRO A 88 2.58 -8.43 -1.18
CA PRO A 88 3.83 -8.79 -0.51
C PRO A 88 4.95 -7.74 -0.60
N TYR A 89 4.82 -6.74 -1.47
CA TYR A 89 5.91 -5.83 -1.83
C TYR A 89 5.66 -4.41 -1.30
N PRO A 90 6.72 -3.66 -0.95
CA PRO A 90 6.62 -2.24 -0.62
C PRO A 90 5.84 -1.50 -1.70
N SER A 91 4.83 -0.73 -1.29
CA SER A 91 3.86 -0.17 -2.24
C SER A 91 3.62 1.32 -2.01
N ALA A 92 3.62 2.09 -3.10
CA ALA A 92 3.02 3.41 -3.16
C ALA A 92 1.60 3.33 -3.71
N VAL A 93 0.65 3.96 -3.04
CA VAL A 93 -0.75 4.00 -3.48
C VAL A 93 -1.20 5.44 -3.68
N THR A 94 -1.71 5.77 -4.86
CA THR A 94 -2.21 7.12 -5.16
C THR A 94 -3.66 7.26 -4.71
N ILE A 95 -3.91 8.19 -3.79
CA ILE A 95 -5.25 8.64 -3.40
C ILE A 95 -5.44 10.04 -3.99
N HIS A 96 -6.32 10.16 -4.98
CA HIS A 96 -6.49 11.44 -5.70
C HIS A 96 -7.22 12.49 -4.88
N ASP A 97 -8.22 12.08 -4.11
CA ASP A 97 -8.99 12.93 -3.20
C ASP A 97 -9.70 12.07 -2.14
N VAL A 98 -10.35 12.71 -1.17
CA VAL A 98 -11.23 12.05 -0.19
C VAL A 98 -12.66 12.58 -0.28
N SER A 99 -13.11 12.93 -1.50
CA SER A 99 -14.45 13.48 -1.73
C SER A 99 -15.57 12.51 -1.34
N PHE A 100 -15.31 11.20 -1.29
CA PHE A 100 -16.23 10.21 -0.74
C PHE A 100 -16.45 10.34 0.77
N LEU A 101 -15.56 11.03 1.49
CA LEU A 101 -15.70 11.39 2.91
C LEU A 101 -16.26 12.79 3.10
N THR A 102 -15.73 13.78 2.34
CA THR A 102 -16.09 15.20 2.52
C THR A 102 -17.40 15.56 1.83
N HIS A 103 -17.75 14.89 0.73
CA HIS A 103 -18.94 15.14 -0.07
C HIS A 103 -19.75 13.85 -0.34
N PRO A 104 -20.15 13.11 0.72
CA PRO A 104 -20.81 11.82 0.58
C PRO A 104 -22.15 11.90 -0.18
N ARG A 105 -22.77 13.08 -0.26
CA ARG A 105 -24.00 13.33 -1.04
C ARG A 105 -23.87 13.01 -2.54
N PHE A 106 -22.66 13.06 -3.09
CA PHE A 106 -22.40 12.74 -4.51
C PHE A 106 -22.13 11.24 -4.75
N TYR A 107 -22.10 10.45 -3.69
CA TYR A 107 -21.79 9.02 -3.73
C TYR A 107 -23.01 8.22 -3.28
N SER A 108 -23.23 7.05 -3.89
CA SER A 108 -24.22 6.12 -3.34
C SER A 108 -23.77 5.62 -1.96
N ARG A 109 -24.72 5.27 -1.09
CA ARG A 109 -24.40 4.69 0.24
C ARG A 109 -23.51 3.45 0.13
N LYS A 110 -23.79 2.58 -0.86
CA LYS A 110 -23.00 1.37 -1.15
C LYS A 110 -21.56 1.71 -1.55
N MET A 111 -21.38 2.71 -2.42
CA MET A 111 -20.06 3.16 -2.85
C MET A 111 -19.29 3.80 -1.71
N SER A 112 -19.93 4.70 -0.95
CA SER A 112 -19.32 5.34 0.22
C SER A 112 -18.83 4.32 1.24
N LEU A 113 -19.64 3.30 1.55
CA LEU A 113 -19.24 2.21 2.44
C LEU A 113 -18.07 1.40 1.86
N TYR A 114 -18.11 1.08 0.57
CA TYR A 114 -17.02 0.36 -0.10
C TYR A 114 -15.69 1.13 0.00
N TYR A 115 -15.66 2.42 -0.34
CA TYR A 115 -14.44 3.24 -0.24
C TYR A 115 -13.97 3.36 1.21
N LYS A 116 -14.88 3.65 2.15
CA LYS A 116 -14.58 3.72 3.58
C LYS A 116 -13.96 2.43 4.09
N THR A 117 -14.51 1.27 3.78
CA THR A 117 -13.95 -0.01 4.28
C THR A 117 -12.63 -0.34 3.59
N ARG A 118 -12.54 -0.18 2.26
CA ARG A 118 -11.36 -0.59 1.49
C ARG A 118 -10.14 0.31 1.71
N ILE A 119 -10.33 1.60 1.98
CA ILE A 119 -9.22 2.53 2.14
C ILE A 119 -8.42 2.25 3.42
N HIS A 120 -9.03 1.67 4.46
CA HIS A 120 -8.34 1.28 5.70
C HIS A 120 -7.19 0.30 5.43
N HIS A 121 -7.42 -0.68 4.54
CA HIS A 121 -6.37 -1.60 4.12
C HIS A 121 -5.20 -0.84 3.46
N THR A 122 -5.51 0.09 2.56
CA THR A 122 -4.49 0.91 1.88
C THR A 122 -3.66 1.70 2.88
N ILE A 123 -4.28 2.47 3.78
CA ILE A 123 -3.55 3.35 4.70
C ILE A 123 -2.70 2.58 5.71
N GLN A 124 -3.10 1.37 6.09
CA GLN A 124 -2.35 0.52 7.02
C GLN A 124 -1.15 -0.17 6.37
N ASN A 125 -1.24 -0.52 5.07
CA ASN A 125 -0.25 -1.41 4.44
C ASN A 125 0.61 -0.73 3.37
N ALA A 126 0.18 0.41 2.80
CA ALA A 126 0.98 1.15 1.85
C ALA A 126 2.17 1.81 2.55
N ARG A 127 3.36 1.67 1.99
CA ARG A 127 4.56 2.34 2.52
C ARG A 127 4.45 3.84 2.32
N LEU A 128 4.04 4.26 1.13
CA LEU A 128 3.81 5.66 0.77
C LEU A 128 2.39 5.85 0.25
N ILE A 129 1.78 6.97 0.61
CA ILE A 129 0.56 7.47 -0.01
C ILE A 129 0.98 8.58 -0.97
N LEU A 130 0.63 8.44 -2.24
CA LEU A 130 0.79 9.52 -3.21
C LEU A 130 -0.53 10.27 -3.34
N THR A 131 -0.46 11.56 -3.64
CA THR A 131 -1.63 12.36 -3.99
C THR A 131 -1.24 13.42 -5.01
N VAL A 132 -2.23 14.10 -5.58
CA VAL A 132 -2.03 14.97 -6.76
C VAL A 132 -1.95 16.46 -6.41
N SER A 133 -2.32 16.88 -5.20
CA SER A 133 -2.26 18.28 -4.75
C SER A 133 -1.99 18.38 -3.25
N GLU A 134 -1.48 19.52 -2.79
CA GLU A 134 -1.34 19.85 -1.37
C GLU A 134 -2.70 19.96 -0.68
N ALA A 135 -3.72 20.46 -1.37
CA ALA A 135 -5.10 20.43 -0.92
C ALA A 135 -5.58 19.01 -0.62
N SER A 136 -5.34 18.06 -1.54
CA SER A 136 -5.65 16.64 -1.30
C SER A 136 -4.80 16.05 -0.19
N LYS A 137 -3.50 16.38 -0.09
CA LYS A 137 -2.62 15.94 1.02
C LYS A 137 -3.17 16.34 2.38
N ARG A 138 -3.54 17.62 2.56
CA ARG A 138 -4.16 18.12 3.80
C ARG A 138 -5.46 17.39 4.11
N SER A 139 -6.29 17.16 3.09
CA SER A 139 -7.57 16.47 3.24
C SER A 139 -7.40 14.99 3.62
N ILE A 140 -6.46 14.29 2.99
CA ILE A 140 -6.08 12.90 3.30
C ILE A 140 -5.56 12.80 4.73
N ALA A 141 -4.60 13.65 5.12
CA ALA A 141 -4.04 13.64 6.46
C ALA A 141 -5.13 13.86 7.53
N LYS A 142 -6.01 14.85 7.30
CA LYS A 142 -7.10 15.18 8.22
C LYS A 142 -8.16 14.08 8.34
N HIS A 143 -8.63 13.54 7.21
CA HIS A 143 -9.80 12.65 7.19
C HIS A 143 -9.46 11.16 7.27
N LEU A 144 -8.26 10.77 6.89
CA LEU A 144 -7.78 9.38 6.98
C LEU A 144 -6.75 9.17 8.08
N HIS A 145 -6.37 10.21 8.82
CA HIS A 145 -5.40 10.17 9.93
C HIS A 145 -4.05 9.56 9.50
N VAL A 146 -3.62 9.84 8.27
CA VAL A 146 -2.33 9.40 7.75
C VAL A 146 -1.26 10.45 8.09
N PRO A 147 -0.12 10.07 8.68
CA PRO A 147 1.00 10.97 8.94
C PRO A 147 1.46 11.70 7.68
N ALA A 148 1.73 13.01 7.79
CA ALA A 148 1.98 13.87 6.63
C ALA A 148 3.28 13.52 5.88
N ASP A 149 4.27 12.97 6.58
CA ASP A 149 5.55 12.47 6.06
C ASP A 149 5.37 11.22 5.17
N ARG A 150 4.30 10.43 5.40
CA ARG A 150 3.91 9.31 4.54
C ARG A 150 3.15 9.73 3.28
N ILE A 151 2.74 11.01 3.17
CA ILE A 151 1.98 11.52 2.03
C ILE A 151 2.88 12.40 1.15
N ILE A 152 3.10 11.97 -0.08
CA ILE A 152 3.89 12.68 -1.08
C ILE A 152 2.97 13.25 -2.15
N VAL A 153 3.13 14.54 -2.46
CA VAL A 153 2.44 15.17 -3.60
C VAL A 153 3.23 14.90 -4.87
N HIS A 154 2.58 14.21 -5.81
CA HIS A 154 3.09 13.84 -7.12
C HIS A 154 2.01 14.20 -8.15
N PRO A 155 1.97 15.48 -8.58
CA PRO A 155 0.97 15.97 -9.52
C PRO A 155 1.24 15.44 -10.94
N PRO A 156 0.22 15.30 -11.80
CA PRO A 156 0.43 14.99 -13.22
C PRO A 156 1.14 16.13 -13.95
N ALA A 157 1.89 15.83 -15.01
CA ALA A 157 2.45 16.86 -15.87
C ALA A 157 1.46 17.32 -16.96
N PRO A 158 1.53 18.59 -17.39
CA PRO A 158 0.85 19.02 -18.60
C PRO A 158 1.43 18.27 -19.79
N PRO A 159 0.65 18.02 -20.85
CA PRO A 159 1.18 17.39 -22.04
C PRO A 159 2.29 18.29 -22.60
N VAL A 160 3.39 17.69 -23.06
CA VAL A 160 4.50 18.42 -23.68
C VAL A 160 3.91 19.17 -24.87
N THR A 161 3.75 20.48 -24.70
CA THR A 161 3.46 21.53 -25.68
C THR A 161 3.16 20.93 -27.03
N ALA A 162 1.93 20.47 -27.25
CA ALA A 162 1.62 20.24 -28.63
C ALA A 162 1.58 21.61 -29.29
N GLU A 163 2.15 21.61 -30.49
CA GLU A 163 2.28 22.70 -31.44
C GLU A 163 0.89 23.15 -31.89
N TYR A 164 0.02 23.50 -30.95
CA TYR A 164 -1.25 24.13 -31.23
C TYR A 164 -0.90 25.57 -31.54
N GLY A 165 -0.58 25.82 -32.81
CA GLY A 165 -0.48 27.17 -33.32
C GLY A 165 -1.70 27.94 -32.80
N LEU A 166 -1.45 28.95 -31.97
CA LEU A 166 -2.50 29.81 -31.46
C LEU A 166 -3.22 30.35 -32.70
N PRO A 167 -4.51 30.03 -32.90
CA PRO A 167 -5.26 30.62 -34.00
C PRO A 167 -5.24 32.14 -33.82
N SER A 168 -5.12 32.89 -34.92
CA SER A 168 -5.20 34.36 -34.88
C SER A 168 -6.55 34.85 -34.35
N GLU A 169 -7.59 34.01 -34.41
CA GLU A 169 -8.94 34.30 -33.94
C GLU A 169 -9.49 33.16 -33.07
N LYS A 170 -9.90 33.49 -31.83
CA LYS A 170 -10.60 32.55 -30.94
C LYS A 170 -12.00 32.29 -31.49
N SER A 171 -12.43 31.03 -31.51
CA SER A 171 -13.84 30.76 -31.73
C SER A 171 -14.64 31.26 -30.52
N PRO A 172 -15.85 31.80 -30.73
CA PRO A 172 -16.64 32.35 -29.64
C PRO A 172 -17.28 31.20 -28.85
N TYR A 173 -16.53 30.47 -28.03
CA TYR A 173 -17.14 29.49 -27.12
C TYR A 173 -16.40 29.31 -25.79
N LEU A 174 -17.20 29.09 -24.75
CA LEU A 174 -16.76 28.53 -23.48
C LEU A 174 -16.71 27.01 -23.59
N LEU A 175 -15.72 26.41 -22.93
CA LEU A 175 -15.48 24.97 -22.97
C LEU A 175 -15.61 24.34 -21.58
N TYR A 176 -16.29 23.21 -21.51
CA TYR A 176 -16.26 22.32 -20.35
C TYR A 176 -15.68 20.97 -20.78
N ILE A 177 -14.74 20.44 -19.99
CA ILE A 177 -14.12 19.13 -20.21
C ILE A 177 -14.25 18.29 -18.95
N GLY A 178 -14.94 17.16 -19.04
CA GLY A 178 -15.06 16.18 -17.97
C GLY A 178 -16.37 15.41 -18.04
N ASN A 179 -16.50 14.31 -17.31
CA ASN A 179 -17.81 13.67 -17.19
C ASN A 179 -18.83 14.66 -16.62
N LEU A 180 -20.00 14.75 -17.23
CA LEU A 180 -21.09 15.58 -16.71
C LEU A 180 -21.69 14.81 -15.54
N GLU A 181 -21.30 15.18 -14.32
CA GLU A 181 -21.69 14.54 -13.07
C GLU A 181 -22.24 15.58 -12.07
N PRO A 182 -23.13 15.20 -11.12
CA PRO A 182 -23.67 16.13 -10.13
C PRO A 182 -22.62 16.93 -9.37
N LYS A 183 -21.48 16.31 -9.03
CA LYS A 183 -20.38 16.97 -8.32
C LYS A 183 -19.66 18.06 -9.14
N LYS A 184 -19.82 18.05 -10.46
CA LYS A 184 -19.24 19.04 -11.40
C LYS A 184 -20.14 20.26 -11.60
N ASN A 185 -21.28 20.32 -10.90
CA ASN A 185 -22.20 21.45 -10.88
C ASN A 185 -22.74 21.87 -12.27
N ILE A 186 -22.93 20.88 -13.15
CA ILE A 186 -23.32 21.10 -14.55
C ILE A 186 -24.63 21.88 -14.65
N VAL A 187 -25.62 21.54 -13.84
CA VAL A 187 -26.94 22.20 -13.88
C VAL A 187 -26.83 23.71 -13.71
N ARG A 188 -26.09 24.17 -12.70
CA ARG A 188 -25.93 25.61 -12.45
C ARG A 188 -25.07 26.28 -13.53
N MET A 189 -24.08 25.57 -14.08
CA MET A 189 -23.31 26.05 -15.24
C MET A 189 -24.22 26.37 -16.43
N LEU A 190 -25.13 25.44 -16.79
CA LEU A 190 -26.06 25.64 -17.91
C LEU A 190 -27.05 26.78 -17.61
N GLU A 191 -27.64 26.80 -16.41
CA GLU A 191 -28.56 27.86 -15.98
C GLU A 191 -27.89 29.24 -15.97
N SER A 192 -26.59 29.32 -15.64
CA SER A 192 -25.83 30.59 -15.64
C SER A 192 -25.49 31.08 -17.04
N PHE A 193 -25.13 30.16 -17.95
CA PHE A 193 -24.85 30.49 -19.34
C PHE A 193 -26.11 30.97 -20.07
N ASP A 194 -27.26 30.33 -19.81
CA ASP A 194 -28.52 30.70 -20.47
C ASP A 194 -28.97 32.13 -20.11
N ARG A 195 -28.65 32.59 -18.89
CA ARG A 195 -28.93 33.96 -18.40
C ARG A 195 -28.14 35.08 -19.07
N ILE A 196 -27.08 34.77 -19.82
CA ILE A 196 -26.33 35.78 -20.56
C ILE A 196 -27.22 36.38 -21.65
N LEU A 197 -27.58 37.66 -21.53
CA LEU A 197 -28.58 38.33 -22.36
C LEU A 197 -28.09 38.56 -23.79
N ASN A 198 -26.83 39.00 -23.96
CA ASN A 198 -26.23 39.18 -25.27
C ASN A 198 -25.02 38.25 -25.44
N LYS A 199 -25.26 37.08 -26.02
CA LYS A 199 -24.20 36.10 -26.26
C LYS A 199 -23.35 36.42 -27.49
N ASN A 200 -23.68 37.37 -28.37
CA ASN A 200 -22.91 37.68 -29.59
C ASN A 200 -22.46 36.43 -30.42
N GLY A 201 -23.29 35.38 -30.46
CA GLY A 201 -22.96 34.12 -31.13
C GLY A 201 -22.00 33.21 -30.34
N HIS A 202 -21.64 33.57 -29.09
CA HIS A 202 -20.88 32.74 -28.18
C HIS A 202 -21.66 31.49 -27.75
N LYS A 203 -20.96 30.35 -27.75
CA LYS A 203 -21.52 29.02 -27.46
C LYS A 203 -20.94 28.45 -26.17
N LEU A 204 -21.61 27.46 -25.59
CA LEU A 204 -21.07 26.61 -24.53
C LEU A 204 -20.91 25.18 -25.04
N LEU A 205 -19.68 24.69 -25.09
CA LEU A 205 -19.36 23.35 -25.57
C LEU A 205 -19.06 22.40 -24.40
N LEU A 206 -19.78 21.28 -24.33
CA LEU A 206 -19.65 20.30 -23.26
C LEU A 206 -19.04 19.00 -23.81
N LEU A 207 -17.83 18.67 -23.33
CA LEU A 207 -17.12 17.45 -23.68
C LEU A 207 -17.08 16.49 -22.48
N GLY A 208 -17.52 15.25 -22.70
CA GLY A 208 -17.47 14.16 -21.72
C GLY A 208 -18.74 13.33 -21.68
N ARG A 209 -18.79 12.32 -20.81
CA ARG A 209 -19.96 11.44 -20.70
C ARG A 209 -20.93 11.95 -19.66
N LEU A 210 -22.23 11.90 -19.97
CA LEU A 210 -23.30 12.14 -19.01
C LEU A 210 -23.39 10.99 -17.99
N ARG A 211 -23.21 11.29 -16.70
CA ARG A 211 -23.22 10.32 -15.61
C ARG A 211 -23.94 10.88 -14.38
N GLY A 212 -24.80 10.09 -13.76
CA GLY A 212 -25.52 10.50 -12.55
C GLY A 212 -26.87 9.79 -12.41
N PRO A 213 -27.69 10.16 -11.41
CA PRO A 213 -29.05 9.68 -11.28
C PRO A 213 -29.90 10.02 -12.52
N ARG A 214 -30.84 9.14 -12.90
CA ARG A 214 -31.63 9.29 -14.14
C ARG A 214 -32.41 10.61 -14.20
N SER A 215 -33.00 11.04 -13.08
CA SER A 215 -33.71 12.33 -12.98
C SER A 215 -32.79 13.53 -13.21
N TRP A 216 -31.57 13.48 -12.67
CA TRP A 216 -30.56 14.52 -12.89
C TRP A 216 -30.11 14.57 -14.35
N GLN A 217 -29.88 13.41 -14.97
CA GLN A 217 -29.52 13.33 -16.39
C GLN A 217 -30.61 13.93 -17.29
N GLN A 218 -31.89 13.63 -17.01
CA GLN A 218 -33.04 14.22 -17.72
C GLN A 218 -33.09 15.74 -17.56
N LYS A 219 -32.78 16.27 -16.36
CA LYS A 219 -32.70 17.72 -16.14
C LYS A 219 -31.60 18.35 -17.01
N VAL A 220 -30.40 17.77 -17.02
CA VAL A 220 -29.27 18.26 -17.84
C VAL A 220 -29.60 18.21 -19.34
N GLN A 221 -30.18 17.11 -19.82
CA GLN A 221 -30.58 16.98 -21.23
C GLN A 221 -31.66 17.98 -21.63
N ARG A 222 -32.62 18.28 -20.74
CA ARG A 222 -33.62 19.32 -20.94
C ARG A 222 -32.98 20.69 -21.11
N LEU A 223 -32.10 21.09 -20.17
CA LEU A 223 -31.39 22.36 -20.23
C LEU A 223 -30.54 22.51 -21.51
N ILE A 224 -29.90 21.43 -21.95
CA ILE A 224 -29.13 21.44 -23.21
C ILE A 224 -30.05 21.61 -24.43
N ARG A 225 -31.18 20.90 -24.47
CA ARG A 225 -32.12 20.95 -25.61
C ARG A 225 -32.87 22.27 -25.70
N ASP A 226 -33.21 22.85 -24.56
CA ASP A 226 -34.04 24.05 -24.48
C ASP A 226 -33.22 25.33 -24.78
N SER A 227 -31.89 25.22 -24.95
CA SER A 227 -31.00 26.33 -25.31
C SER A 227 -30.39 26.13 -26.71
N ALA A 228 -30.38 27.17 -27.54
CA ALA A 228 -29.83 27.12 -28.91
C ALA A 228 -28.28 27.18 -28.94
N ASP A 229 -27.66 27.66 -27.85
CA ASP A 229 -26.23 28.00 -27.79
C ASP A 229 -25.40 26.98 -26.99
N ILE A 230 -26.03 25.94 -26.46
CA ILE A 230 -25.38 24.89 -25.66
C ILE A 230 -25.24 23.61 -26.49
N TYR A 231 -24.00 23.16 -26.67
CA TYR A 231 -23.68 22.01 -27.51
C TYR A 231 -23.03 20.90 -26.69
N TYR A 232 -23.69 19.75 -26.60
CA TYR A 232 -23.14 18.54 -25.99
C TYR A 232 -22.54 17.62 -27.05
N LYS A 233 -21.21 17.45 -27.03
CA LYS A 233 -20.49 16.59 -27.98
C LYS A 233 -20.31 15.15 -27.50
N GLY A 234 -20.64 14.87 -26.24
CA GLY A 234 -20.36 13.57 -25.65
C GLY A 234 -18.86 13.36 -25.42
N TYR A 235 -18.45 12.09 -25.38
CA TYR A 235 -17.05 11.73 -25.18
C TYR A 235 -16.21 12.06 -26.42
N VAL A 236 -15.10 12.76 -26.19
CA VAL A 236 -14.10 13.11 -27.20
C VAL A 236 -12.77 12.43 -26.82
N PRO A 237 -12.05 11.80 -27.78
CA PRO A 237 -10.73 11.23 -27.52
C PRO A 237 -9.70 12.29 -27.07
N ASP A 238 -8.74 11.90 -26.23
CA ASP A 238 -7.72 12.80 -25.67
C ASP A 238 -6.93 13.54 -26.76
N GLU A 239 -6.74 12.92 -27.93
CA GLU A 239 -5.99 13.47 -29.05
C GLU A 239 -6.70 14.67 -29.71
N GLN A 240 -8.02 14.77 -29.56
CA GLN A 240 -8.83 15.86 -30.12
C GLN A 240 -9.06 17.00 -29.13
N ILE A 241 -8.98 16.73 -27.81
CA ILE A 241 -9.20 17.72 -26.75
C ILE A 241 -8.41 19.01 -27.00
N PRO A 242 -7.14 18.95 -27.42
CA PRO A 242 -6.36 20.18 -27.55
C PRO A 242 -6.80 21.07 -28.71
N GLY A 243 -7.37 20.50 -29.79
CA GLY A 243 -8.00 21.30 -30.83
C GLY A 243 -9.19 22.10 -30.29
N TYR A 244 -9.98 21.52 -29.37
CA TYR A 244 -11.04 22.26 -28.69
C TYR A 244 -10.49 23.31 -27.72
N LEU A 245 -9.39 23.03 -27.00
CA LEU A 245 -8.77 24.01 -26.13
C LEU A 245 -8.25 25.22 -26.92
N ALA A 246 -7.50 24.99 -28.01
CA ALA A 246 -6.84 26.03 -28.80
C ALA A 246 -7.82 27.11 -29.34
N HIS A 247 -9.08 26.76 -29.58
CA HIS A 247 -10.08 27.68 -30.09
C HIS A 247 -11.04 28.22 -29.01
N ALA A 248 -10.93 27.78 -27.76
CA ALA A 248 -11.85 28.19 -26.69
C ALA A 248 -11.56 29.64 -26.22
N SER A 249 -12.63 30.40 -25.96
CA SER A 249 -12.55 31.70 -25.28
C SER A 249 -12.10 31.53 -23.82
N GLY A 250 -12.54 30.44 -23.18
CA GLY A 250 -12.07 30.02 -21.87
C GLY A 250 -12.69 28.68 -21.44
N LEU A 251 -12.10 28.09 -20.41
CA LEU A 251 -12.58 26.85 -19.79
C LEU A 251 -13.42 27.18 -18.54
N VAL A 252 -14.52 26.46 -18.33
CA VAL A 252 -15.36 26.59 -17.13
C VAL A 252 -15.35 25.30 -16.32
N LEU A 253 -14.95 25.36 -15.06
CA LEU A 253 -14.92 24.23 -14.12
C LEU A 253 -15.48 24.62 -12.74
N LEU A 254 -16.78 24.41 -12.54
CA LEU A 254 -17.50 24.82 -11.33
C LEU A 254 -17.68 23.67 -10.33
N SER A 255 -16.75 22.73 -10.29
CA SER A 255 -16.82 21.54 -9.45
C SER A 255 -16.95 21.89 -7.98
N HIS A 256 -17.84 21.19 -7.25
CA HIS A 256 -17.93 21.34 -5.79
C HIS A 256 -16.71 20.79 -5.05
N VAL A 257 -16.02 19.83 -5.67
CA VAL A 257 -14.81 19.23 -5.11
C VAL A 257 -13.98 18.61 -6.23
N GLU A 258 -12.68 18.88 -6.21
CA GLU A 258 -11.66 18.26 -7.08
C GLU A 258 -10.49 17.70 -6.28
N GLY A 259 -9.80 16.73 -6.88
CA GLY A 259 -8.48 16.31 -6.40
C GLY A 259 -7.34 17.15 -6.98
N PHE A 260 -7.50 17.64 -8.21
CA PHE A 260 -6.49 18.41 -8.93
C PHE A 260 -7.12 19.41 -9.91
N GLY A 261 -7.81 18.92 -10.93
CA GLY A 261 -8.34 19.75 -12.01
C GLY A 261 -7.47 19.75 -13.26
N LEU A 262 -7.18 18.55 -13.79
CA LEU A 262 -6.40 18.37 -15.03
C LEU A 262 -6.78 19.32 -16.17
N PRO A 263 -8.09 19.53 -16.49
CA PRO A 263 -8.42 20.43 -17.60
C PRO A 263 -8.06 21.89 -17.32
N ALA A 264 -8.10 22.36 -16.06
CA ALA A 264 -7.67 23.71 -15.70
C ALA A 264 -6.16 23.89 -15.93
N MET A 265 -5.36 22.92 -15.50
CA MET A 265 -3.91 22.91 -15.74
C MET A 265 -3.62 22.92 -17.24
N ASP A 266 -4.28 22.05 -18.02
CA ASP A 266 -4.09 21.97 -19.47
C ASP A 266 -4.48 23.29 -20.15
N ALA A 267 -5.59 23.92 -19.76
CA ALA A 267 -6.02 25.20 -20.31
C ALA A 267 -5.02 26.33 -20.02
N LEU A 268 -4.57 26.47 -18.76
CA LEU A 268 -3.61 27.50 -18.38
C LEU A 268 -2.22 27.26 -18.99
N ALA A 269 -1.79 26.01 -19.13
CA ALA A 269 -0.57 25.65 -19.86
C ALA A 269 -0.61 26.12 -21.32
N ASN A 270 -1.81 26.24 -21.91
CA ASN A 270 -2.02 26.73 -23.28
C ASN A 270 -2.46 28.22 -23.34
N GLY A 271 -2.37 28.97 -22.23
CA GLY A 271 -2.73 30.39 -22.21
C GLY A 271 -4.24 30.64 -22.38
N ILE A 272 -5.09 29.71 -21.94
CA ILE A 272 -6.55 29.83 -21.99
C ILE A 272 -7.08 30.19 -20.59
N SER A 273 -7.92 31.22 -20.51
CA SER A 273 -8.57 31.66 -19.27
C SER A 273 -9.42 30.54 -18.67
N VAL A 274 -9.44 30.44 -17.34
CA VAL A 274 -10.25 29.44 -16.63
C VAL A 274 -11.16 30.11 -15.61
N LEU A 275 -12.44 29.75 -15.62
CA LEU A 275 -13.43 30.08 -14.60
C LEU A 275 -13.55 28.88 -13.67
N ILE A 276 -13.23 29.04 -12.39
CA ILE A 276 -13.20 27.96 -11.41
C ILE A 276 -14.08 28.26 -10.20
N SER A 277 -14.56 27.20 -9.53
CA SER A 277 -15.14 27.31 -8.19
C SER A 277 -14.07 27.65 -7.14
N ARG A 278 -14.51 27.89 -5.89
CA ARG A 278 -13.59 28.12 -4.76
C ARG A 278 -12.98 26.83 -4.19
N ASP A 279 -12.95 25.76 -4.97
CA ASP A 279 -12.33 24.49 -4.57
C ASP A 279 -10.82 24.69 -4.30
N PRO A 280 -10.29 24.23 -3.14
CA PRO A 280 -8.89 24.45 -2.79
C PRO A 280 -7.89 23.82 -3.76
N ALA A 281 -8.20 22.68 -4.37
CA ALA A 281 -7.30 22.04 -5.33
C ALA A 281 -7.28 22.79 -6.66
N LEU A 282 -8.45 23.27 -7.14
CA LEU A 282 -8.50 24.13 -8.33
C LEU A 282 -7.73 25.44 -8.13
N ASN A 283 -7.87 26.09 -6.97
CA ASN A 283 -7.13 27.32 -6.68
C ASN A 283 -5.61 27.08 -6.65
N GLU A 284 -5.18 25.98 -6.01
CA GLU A 284 -3.77 25.57 -6.00
C GLU A 284 -3.22 25.33 -7.41
N VAL A 285 -3.93 24.55 -8.23
CA VAL A 285 -3.51 24.22 -9.60
C VAL A 285 -3.44 25.46 -10.48
N CYS A 286 -4.41 26.38 -10.33
CA CYS A 286 -4.43 27.60 -11.12
C CYS A 286 -3.43 28.66 -10.64
N GLY A 287 -2.82 28.48 -9.46
CA GLY A 287 -1.83 29.40 -8.92
C GLY A 287 -2.33 30.84 -8.80
N GLY A 288 -3.61 31.02 -8.49
CA GLY A 288 -4.25 32.35 -8.41
C GLY A 288 -4.61 32.98 -9.76
N SER A 289 -4.34 32.34 -10.89
CA SER A 289 -4.67 32.87 -12.23
C SER A 289 -6.05 32.46 -12.74
N GLY A 290 -6.76 31.62 -12.01
CA GLY A 290 -8.14 31.27 -12.32
C GLY A 290 -9.11 32.34 -11.82
N ILE A 291 -10.11 32.67 -12.62
CA ILE A 291 -11.22 33.54 -12.20
C ILE A 291 -12.08 32.72 -11.26
N MET A 292 -12.08 33.07 -9.98
CA MET A 292 -12.83 32.34 -8.95
C MET A 292 -14.23 32.91 -8.79
N VAL A 293 -15.24 32.03 -8.76
CA VAL A 293 -16.64 32.38 -8.48
C VAL A 293 -17.20 31.52 -7.36
N ASP A 294 -18.23 32.02 -6.69
CA ASP A 294 -19.05 31.20 -5.81
C ASP A 294 -19.86 30.20 -6.65
N GLU A 295 -19.55 28.91 -6.54
CA GLU A 295 -20.23 27.87 -7.32
C GLU A 295 -21.71 27.65 -6.91
N CYS A 296 -22.17 28.29 -5.85
CA CYS A 296 -23.57 28.28 -5.41
C CYS A 296 -24.38 29.46 -5.94
N ASP A 297 -23.74 30.54 -6.40
CA ASP A 297 -24.38 31.75 -6.90
C ASP A 297 -24.40 31.80 -8.43
N THR A 298 -25.58 31.59 -9.03
CA THR A 298 -25.78 31.68 -10.47
C THR A 298 -25.41 33.07 -11.03
N ALA A 299 -25.65 34.15 -10.31
CA ALA A 299 -25.32 35.50 -10.79
C ALA A 299 -23.80 35.72 -10.84
N ASP A 300 -23.07 35.19 -9.86
CA ASP A 300 -21.61 35.26 -9.83
C ASP A 300 -20.97 34.44 -10.96
N ILE A 301 -21.50 33.24 -11.21
CA ILE A 301 -21.08 32.42 -12.35
C ILE A 301 -21.37 33.12 -13.67
N THR A 302 -22.56 33.72 -13.85
CA THR A 302 -22.91 34.47 -15.07
C THR A 302 -21.92 35.62 -15.31
N ARG A 303 -21.65 36.44 -14.28
CA ARG A 303 -20.64 37.53 -14.39
C ARG A 303 -19.25 37.01 -14.74
N GLY A 304 -18.83 35.88 -14.16
CA GLY A 304 -17.54 35.27 -14.47
C GLY A 304 -17.46 34.74 -15.90
N MET A 305 -18.54 34.15 -16.42
CA MET A 305 -18.63 33.73 -17.82
C MET A 305 -18.59 34.92 -18.78
N GLU A 306 -19.35 35.97 -18.50
CA GLU A 306 -19.34 37.23 -19.28
C GLU A 306 -17.95 37.86 -19.28
N TYR A 307 -17.28 37.90 -18.12
CA TYR A 307 -15.91 38.39 -18.03
C TYR A 307 -14.98 37.61 -18.96
N ILE A 308 -14.99 36.27 -18.97
CA ILE A 308 -14.17 35.49 -19.90
C ILE A 308 -14.49 35.80 -21.36
N LEU A 309 -15.78 35.89 -21.70
CA LEU A 309 -16.20 36.09 -23.10
C LEU A 309 -15.81 37.47 -23.63
N PHE A 310 -15.88 38.51 -22.80
CA PHE A 310 -15.77 39.90 -23.27
C PHE A 310 -14.51 40.64 -22.80
N SER A 311 -13.76 40.12 -21.82
CA SER A 311 -12.66 40.86 -21.19
C SER A 311 -11.48 40.01 -20.69
N GLY A 312 -11.71 38.74 -20.39
CA GLY A 312 -10.81 37.90 -19.62
C GLY A 312 -9.73 37.26 -20.49
N THR A 313 -8.57 37.91 -20.58
CA THR A 313 -7.34 37.27 -21.04
C THR A 313 -6.53 36.80 -19.83
N PRO A 314 -5.89 35.62 -19.89
CA PRO A 314 -5.06 35.17 -18.79
C PRO A 314 -3.72 35.93 -18.79
N PRO A 315 -3.01 35.98 -17.66
CA PRO A 315 -1.71 36.65 -17.59
C PRO A 315 -0.71 36.09 -18.62
N ALA A 316 0.07 36.97 -19.26
CA ALA A 316 0.97 36.58 -20.36
C ALA A 316 2.01 35.50 -19.98
N ASN A 317 2.39 35.42 -18.70
CA ASN A 317 3.37 34.45 -18.19
C ASN A 317 2.75 33.17 -17.61
N ILE A 318 1.42 32.98 -17.66
CA ILE A 318 0.78 31.87 -16.96
C ILE A 318 1.19 30.50 -17.49
N SER A 319 1.32 30.37 -18.82
CA SER A 319 1.74 29.13 -19.47
C SER A 319 3.12 28.69 -18.97
N ALA A 320 4.09 29.62 -18.97
CA ALA A 320 5.43 29.39 -18.45
C ALA A 320 5.40 28.99 -16.97
N SER A 321 4.61 29.67 -16.14
CA SER A 321 4.48 29.34 -14.72
C SER A 321 3.90 27.94 -14.47
N ILE A 322 2.91 27.50 -15.26
CA ILE A 322 2.35 26.15 -15.17
C ILE A 322 3.38 25.09 -15.59
N HIS A 323 4.11 25.33 -16.68
CA HIS A 323 5.16 24.41 -17.14
C HIS A 323 6.34 24.33 -16.16
N GLU A 324 6.68 25.43 -15.49
CA GLU A 324 7.68 25.43 -14.42
C GLU A 324 7.20 24.65 -13.19
N ARG A 325 5.93 24.83 -12.79
CA ARG A 325 5.38 24.21 -11.59
C ARG A 325 5.13 22.70 -11.76
N TYR A 326 4.59 22.29 -12.90
CA TYR A 326 4.10 20.92 -13.14
C TYR A 326 4.85 20.19 -14.26
N GLY A 327 5.95 20.75 -14.79
CA GLY A 327 6.66 20.17 -15.93
C GLY A 327 7.22 18.76 -15.69
N GLN A 328 7.46 18.05 -16.81
CA GLN A 328 7.92 16.66 -16.83
C GLN A 328 9.21 16.42 -16.03
N LYS A 329 10.13 17.39 -16.02
CA LYS A 329 11.39 17.30 -15.25
C LYS A 329 11.10 17.12 -13.76
N ARG A 330 10.23 17.96 -13.19
CA ARG A 330 9.89 17.93 -11.76
C ARG A 330 9.05 16.71 -11.39
N TYR A 331 8.17 16.29 -12.31
CA TYR A 331 7.45 15.02 -12.20
C TYR A 331 8.43 13.86 -12.02
N ASP A 332 9.40 13.78 -12.94
CA ASP A 332 10.39 12.70 -12.98
C ASP A 332 11.32 12.72 -11.76
N GLU A 333 11.84 13.89 -11.35
CA GLU A 333 12.66 14.04 -10.14
C GLU A 333 11.92 13.55 -8.88
N LYS A 334 10.63 13.89 -8.76
CA LYS A 334 9.82 13.45 -7.62
C LYS A 334 9.55 11.94 -7.67
N LEU A 335 9.35 11.38 -8.87
CA LEU A 335 9.16 9.95 -9.06
C LEU A 335 10.42 9.14 -8.70
N ASP A 336 11.61 9.68 -8.98
CA ASP A 336 12.88 9.07 -8.60
C ASP A 336 13.04 9.04 -7.07
N GLU A 337 12.75 10.15 -6.38
CA GLU A 337 12.72 10.23 -4.90
C GLU A 337 11.74 9.20 -4.31
N ILE A 338 10.53 9.10 -4.89
CA ILE A 338 9.51 8.13 -4.44
C ILE A 338 10.04 6.70 -4.63
N THR A 339 10.66 6.40 -5.76
CA THR A 339 11.14 5.06 -6.08
C THR A 339 12.30 4.66 -5.18
N GLU A 340 13.25 5.56 -4.95
CA GLU A 340 14.34 5.37 -3.99
C GLU A 340 13.78 5.11 -2.60
N ARG A 341 12.84 5.95 -2.14
CA ARG A 341 12.23 5.82 -0.82
C ARG A 341 11.39 4.55 -0.66
N LEU A 342 10.82 4.00 -1.74
CA LEU A 342 10.10 2.71 -1.72
C LEU A 342 11.03 1.51 -1.71
N THR A 343 12.10 1.57 -2.49
CA THR A 343 13.06 0.47 -2.69
C THR A 343 14.16 0.44 -1.64
N ALA A 344 14.37 1.55 -0.93
CA ALA A 344 15.24 1.61 0.24
C ALA A 344 14.83 0.51 1.21
N LYS A 345 15.79 -0.35 1.58
CA LYS A 345 15.56 -1.41 2.55
C LYS A 345 15.17 -0.73 3.88
N THR A 346 13.88 -0.72 4.21
CA THR A 346 13.41 -0.18 5.50
C THR A 346 13.96 -1.08 6.56
N SER A 347 15.02 -0.62 7.22
CA SER A 347 15.43 -1.14 8.50
C SER A 347 14.32 -0.81 9.49
N TRP A 348 13.45 -1.78 9.77
CA TRP A 348 12.48 -1.67 10.86
C TRP A 348 13.15 -1.29 12.21
N PHE A 349 14.47 -1.50 12.34
CA PHE A 349 15.24 -1.15 13.53
C PHE A 349 15.67 0.30 13.67
N PHE A 350 15.78 1.04 12.56
CA PHE A 350 16.12 2.46 12.63
C PHE A 350 14.89 3.24 12.27
N PRO A 351 14.11 3.65 13.26
CA PRO A 351 13.14 4.67 13.03
C PRO A 351 13.86 5.93 12.56
N SER A 352 13.78 6.18 11.26
CA SER A 352 13.44 7.52 10.80
C SER A 352 12.05 7.96 11.30
N ASP A 353 11.27 7.02 11.86
CA ASP A 353 9.81 7.14 12.06
C ASP A 353 9.36 7.23 13.55
N ILE A 354 10.25 7.07 14.53
CA ILE A 354 9.98 7.40 15.94
C ILE A 354 10.48 8.83 16.13
N GLY A 355 9.69 9.81 15.67
CA GLY A 355 9.56 11.20 16.15
C GLY A 355 10.76 12.03 16.65
N MET A 356 12.00 11.58 16.53
CA MET A 356 13.22 12.26 16.96
C MET A 356 13.85 12.91 15.74
N SER A 357 14.13 14.21 15.83
CA SER A 357 14.85 14.91 14.77
C SER A 357 16.23 14.28 14.59
N ARG A 358 16.79 14.35 13.37
CA ARG A 358 18.18 13.91 13.13
C ARG A 358 19.17 14.56 14.13
N ASP A 359 18.87 15.77 14.59
CA ASP A 359 19.68 16.58 15.50
C ASP A 359 19.63 16.13 16.98
N SER A 360 18.74 15.19 17.34
CA SER A 360 18.58 14.69 18.71
C SER A 360 18.99 13.21 18.87
N ARG A 361 19.68 12.64 17.87
CA ARG A 361 20.24 11.28 17.97
C ARG A 361 21.55 11.32 18.76
N PRO A 362 21.72 10.52 19.81
CA PRO A 362 23.03 10.34 20.45
C PRO A 362 24.06 9.81 19.43
N GLU A 363 25.33 10.18 19.59
CA GLU A 363 26.46 9.67 18.79
C GLU A 363 26.71 8.18 19.10
N ILE A 364 25.90 7.31 18.51
CA ILE A 364 25.98 5.85 18.66
C ILE A 364 26.33 5.24 17.31
N SER A 365 27.27 4.29 17.32
CA SER A 365 27.56 3.51 16.11
C SER A 365 26.31 2.74 15.64
N GLU A 366 26.16 2.58 14.32
CA GLU A 366 25.04 1.84 13.73
C GLU A 366 24.96 0.40 14.26
N ILE A 367 26.11 -0.21 14.58
CA ILE A 367 26.19 -1.55 15.14
C ILE A 367 25.60 -1.60 16.56
N LYS A 368 25.99 -0.69 17.46
CA LYS A 368 25.47 -0.64 18.84
C LYS A 368 23.96 -0.38 18.85
N LEU A 369 23.46 0.48 17.96
CA LEU A 369 22.03 0.67 17.76
C LEU A 369 21.34 -0.61 17.29
N ALA A 370 21.90 -1.35 16.33
CA ALA A 370 21.34 -2.62 15.89
C ALA A 370 21.30 -3.67 17.01
N ILE A 371 22.31 -3.70 17.89
CA ILE A 371 22.36 -4.55 19.09
C ILE A 371 21.22 -4.18 20.04
N LEU A 372 21.14 -2.92 20.46
CA LEU A 372 20.10 -2.42 21.38
C LEU A 372 18.70 -2.71 20.84
N ALA A 373 18.50 -2.45 19.56
CA ALA A 373 17.21 -2.64 18.93
C ALA A 373 16.82 -4.14 18.91
N ALA A 374 17.76 -5.04 18.60
CA ALA A 374 17.51 -6.48 18.64
C ALA A 374 17.19 -7.00 20.06
N VAL A 375 17.85 -6.47 21.09
CA VAL A 375 17.52 -6.76 22.50
C VAL A 375 16.15 -6.21 22.88
N CYS A 376 15.82 -4.97 22.51
CA CYS A 376 14.49 -4.37 22.74
C CYS A 376 13.39 -5.18 22.07
N TYR A 377 13.63 -5.68 20.87
CA TYR A 377 12.68 -6.51 20.15
C TYR A 377 12.45 -7.86 20.86
N ALA A 378 13.50 -8.47 21.42
CA ALA A 378 13.33 -9.65 22.28
C ALA A 378 12.52 -9.33 23.55
N ALA A 379 12.76 -8.17 24.16
CA ALA A 379 12.04 -7.70 25.33
C ALA A 379 10.53 -7.50 25.11
N VAL A 380 10.05 -7.22 23.88
CA VAL A 380 8.61 -7.21 23.55
C VAL A 380 7.94 -8.54 23.88
N PHE A 381 8.69 -9.64 23.79
CA PHE A 381 8.23 -10.98 24.14
C PHE A 381 8.56 -11.35 25.59
N LYS A 382 8.97 -10.39 26.44
CA LYS A 382 9.36 -10.68 27.82
C LYS A 382 10.43 -11.76 27.94
N SER A 383 11.38 -11.79 26.99
CA SER A 383 12.50 -12.72 27.04
C SER A 383 13.82 -12.05 26.66
N GLY A 384 14.90 -12.58 27.23
CA GLY A 384 16.25 -12.29 26.76
C GLY A 384 16.60 -13.11 25.51
N ILE A 385 17.69 -12.72 24.87
CA ILE A 385 18.19 -13.33 23.64
C ILE A 385 19.61 -13.86 23.85
N THR A 386 19.89 -15.08 23.38
CA THR A 386 21.25 -15.64 23.47
C THR A 386 22.19 -14.87 22.55
N VAL A 387 23.46 -14.75 22.92
CA VAL A 387 24.50 -14.01 22.16
C VAL A 387 24.52 -14.38 20.67
N HIS A 388 24.48 -15.67 20.35
CA HIS A 388 24.46 -16.15 18.97
C HIS A 388 23.15 -15.84 18.22
N LYS A 389 22.00 -15.82 18.91
CA LYS A 389 20.74 -15.40 18.28
C LYS A 389 20.73 -13.89 18.07
N LEU A 390 21.31 -13.14 18.99
CA LEU A 390 21.43 -11.68 18.91
C LEU A 390 22.24 -11.26 17.68
N HIS A 391 23.41 -11.88 17.45
CA HIS A 391 24.22 -11.65 16.25
C HIS A 391 23.42 -11.84 14.94
N HIS A 392 22.68 -12.96 14.84
CA HIS A 392 21.82 -13.22 13.69
C HIS A 392 20.61 -12.30 13.58
N ALA A 393 20.15 -11.71 14.69
CA ALA A 393 19.02 -10.80 14.75
C ALA A 393 19.39 -9.33 14.47
N LEU A 394 20.67 -9.00 14.27
CA LEU A 394 21.07 -7.64 13.91
C LEU A 394 20.52 -7.30 12.52
N GLY A 395 19.73 -6.24 12.45
CA GLY A 395 19.30 -5.68 11.17
C GLY A 395 20.22 -4.57 10.70
N SER A 396 20.29 -4.43 9.38
CA SER A 396 21.10 -3.43 8.64
C SER A 396 22.62 -3.59 8.71
N ALA A 397 23.19 -4.15 9.78
CA ALA A 397 24.63 -4.30 9.93
C ALA A 397 25.08 -5.76 9.66
N ARG A 398 25.86 -5.96 8.59
CA ARG A 398 26.61 -7.21 8.40
C ARG A 398 27.94 -7.08 9.15
N ILE A 399 28.18 -7.96 10.10
CA ILE A 399 29.34 -7.89 10.99
C ILE A 399 29.86 -9.29 11.31
N SER A 400 31.18 -9.42 11.49
CA SER A 400 31.78 -10.66 11.98
C SER A 400 31.27 -10.99 13.38
N PHE A 401 31.46 -12.23 13.84
CA PHE A 401 31.04 -12.58 15.20
C PHE A 401 31.97 -11.94 16.24
N GLU A 402 33.26 -11.82 15.90
CA GLU A 402 34.29 -11.19 16.72
C GLU A 402 34.01 -9.69 16.96
N ASP A 403 33.81 -8.90 15.90
CA ASP A 403 33.55 -7.46 16.01
C ASP A 403 32.22 -7.19 16.73
N PHE A 404 31.23 -8.08 16.55
CA PHE A 404 29.98 -8.01 17.29
C PHE A 404 30.18 -8.19 18.80
N LEU A 405 30.99 -9.16 19.21
CA LEU A 405 31.29 -9.38 20.63
C LEU A 405 32.03 -8.20 21.24
N GLU A 406 32.93 -7.57 20.49
CA GLU A 406 33.64 -6.36 20.92
C GLU A 406 32.67 -5.21 21.16
N ASN A 407 31.82 -4.88 20.16
CA ASN A 407 30.82 -3.82 20.29
C ASN A 407 29.81 -4.09 21.41
N LEU A 408 29.44 -5.35 21.61
CA LEU A 408 28.52 -5.75 22.69
C LEU A 408 29.17 -5.59 24.08
N ARG A 409 30.44 -6.00 24.24
CA ARG A 409 31.17 -5.81 25.50
C ARG A 409 31.33 -4.33 25.81
N GLU A 410 31.79 -3.55 24.84
CA GLU A 410 31.94 -2.10 24.99
C GLU A 410 30.62 -1.44 25.40
N LEU A 411 29.49 -1.83 24.79
CA LEU A 411 28.16 -1.34 25.14
C LEU A 411 27.76 -1.71 26.58
N MET A 412 28.09 -2.93 27.03
CA MET A 412 27.81 -3.38 28.40
C MET A 412 28.72 -2.68 29.43
N ASP A 413 29.97 -2.40 29.08
CA ASP A 413 30.95 -1.76 29.95
C ASP A 413 30.66 -0.25 30.10
N THR A 414 30.32 0.43 29.00
CA THR A 414 29.99 1.86 28.98
C THR A 414 28.60 2.18 29.51
N HIS A 415 27.66 1.23 29.39
CA HIS A 415 26.27 1.41 29.82
C HIS A 415 25.74 0.19 30.58
N PRO A 416 26.27 -0.10 31.79
CA PRO A 416 25.88 -1.26 32.59
C PRO A 416 24.40 -1.23 33.00
N ASP A 417 23.78 -0.05 33.03
CA ASP A 417 22.37 0.12 33.38
C ASP A 417 21.40 -0.25 32.25
N LEU A 418 21.88 -0.45 31.01
CA LEU A 418 21.01 -0.76 29.87
C LEU A 418 20.74 -2.26 29.71
N LEU A 419 21.78 -3.09 29.88
CA LEU A 419 21.75 -4.50 29.55
C LEU A 419 22.06 -5.37 30.77
N ASN A 420 21.29 -6.43 30.94
CA ASN A 420 21.59 -7.48 31.91
C ASN A 420 22.09 -8.74 31.19
N HIS A 421 23.09 -9.40 31.75
CA HIS A 421 23.64 -10.65 31.24
C HIS A 421 23.59 -11.75 32.31
N SER A 422 22.82 -12.80 32.06
CA SER A 422 22.76 -13.99 32.91
C SER A 422 22.88 -15.26 32.07
N THR A 423 23.82 -16.14 32.41
CA THR A 423 23.94 -17.49 31.79
C THR A 423 24.00 -17.49 30.24
N GLY A 424 24.65 -16.51 29.61
CA GLY A 424 24.78 -16.43 28.14
C GLY A 424 23.55 -15.87 27.41
N VAL A 425 22.61 -15.28 28.16
CA VAL A 425 21.42 -14.59 27.67
C VAL A 425 21.54 -13.10 27.99
N ILE A 426 21.22 -12.25 27.02
CA ILE A 426 21.24 -10.80 27.12
C ILE A 426 19.80 -10.29 27.13
N GLY A 427 19.47 -9.45 28.09
CA GLY A 427 18.20 -8.75 28.20
C GLY A 427 18.40 -7.27 28.53
N LEU A 428 17.31 -6.50 28.56
CA LEU A 428 17.31 -5.15 29.10
C LEU A 428 17.41 -5.19 30.63
N ASN A 429 17.82 -4.09 31.25
CA ASN A 429 17.66 -3.95 32.69
C ASN A 429 16.16 -3.86 33.05
N ASP A 430 15.74 -4.49 34.15
CA ASP A 430 14.33 -4.52 34.57
C ASP A 430 13.77 -3.10 34.83
N SER A 431 14.63 -2.14 35.18
CA SER A 431 14.26 -0.73 35.36
C SER A 431 13.75 -0.04 34.08
N LEU A 432 14.07 -0.59 32.91
CA LEU A 432 13.67 -0.07 31.59
C LEU A 432 12.39 -0.75 31.07
N LEU A 433 11.83 -1.69 31.83
CA LEU A 433 10.66 -2.48 31.46
C LEU A 433 9.47 -2.12 32.36
N ASP A 434 8.27 -2.03 31.78
CA ASP A 434 7.03 -1.84 32.55
C ASP A 434 6.73 -3.03 33.49
N GLN A 435 7.30 -4.20 33.19
CA GLN A 435 7.26 -5.43 34.01
C GLN A 435 8.60 -6.15 33.87
N PRO A 436 9.19 -6.66 34.98
CA PRO A 436 10.45 -7.38 34.93
C PRO A 436 10.35 -8.64 34.07
N TYR A 437 11.48 -9.14 33.59
CA TYR A 437 11.49 -10.45 32.95
C TYR A 437 10.88 -11.50 33.89
N ALA A 438 10.04 -12.39 33.35
CA ALA A 438 9.68 -13.58 34.11
C ALA A 438 10.99 -14.25 34.51
N GLU A 439 11.23 -14.47 35.81
CA GLU A 439 12.43 -15.15 36.29
C GLU A 439 12.68 -16.37 35.38
N ASN A 440 13.95 -16.59 35.01
CA ASN A 440 14.42 -17.71 34.19
C ASN A 440 14.22 -19.09 34.87
N ARG A 441 13.15 -19.25 35.63
CA ARG A 441 12.55 -20.51 36.03
C ARG A 441 11.21 -20.59 35.34
N THR A 442 11.06 -21.56 34.43
CA THR A 442 10.11 -22.63 34.78
C THR A 442 10.22 -23.84 33.83
N PRO A 443 10.09 -25.07 34.38
CA PRO A 443 9.99 -26.37 33.68
C PRO A 443 8.91 -26.49 32.59
N ASP A 444 8.12 -25.46 32.33
CA ASP A 444 6.83 -25.52 31.64
C ASP A 444 6.94 -25.67 30.11
N ALA A 445 8.00 -25.16 29.48
CA ALA A 445 8.24 -25.41 28.05
C ALA A 445 8.66 -26.88 27.79
N ALA A 446 9.30 -27.53 28.76
CA ALA A 446 9.56 -28.97 28.72
C ALA A 446 8.28 -29.76 29.06
N ASP A 447 7.45 -29.24 29.97
CA ASP A 447 6.20 -29.87 30.39
C ASP A 447 5.09 -29.80 29.33
N MET A 448 4.89 -28.65 28.66
CA MET A 448 4.03 -28.53 27.46
C MET A 448 4.46 -29.46 26.34
N ARG A 449 5.77 -29.58 26.08
CA ARG A 449 6.29 -30.51 25.07
C ARG A 449 5.99 -31.95 25.44
N THR A 450 6.03 -32.28 26.72
CA THR A 450 5.70 -33.62 27.24
C THR A 450 4.19 -33.87 27.13
N ARG A 451 3.35 -32.88 27.45
CA ARG A 451 1.88 -32.89 27.35
C ARG A 451 1.38 -33.13 25.93
N HIS A 452 1.99 -32.49 24.92
CA HIS A 452 1.59 -32.63 23.51
C HIS A 452 2.41 -33.65 22.70
N ARG A 453 3.41 -34.31 23.31
CA ARG A 453 4.30 -35.28 22.64
C ARG A 453 3.56 -36.39 21.90
N ARG A 454 2.49 -36.93 22.51
CA ARG A 454 1.66 -37.99 21.89
C ARG A 454 0.95 -37.49 20.64
N LEU A 455 0.45 -36.24 20.65
CA LEU A 455 -0.24 -35.66 19.52
C LEU A 455 0.72 -35.28 18.38
N LEU A 456 1.89 -34.73 18.72
CA LEU A 456 2.93 -34.44 17.72
C LEU A 456 3.38 -35.73 17.01
N LYS A 457 3.51 -36.86 17.72
CA LYS A 457 3.75 -38.17 17.10
C LYS A 457 2.64 -38.58 16.14
N LEU A 458 1.38 -38.35 16.48
CA LEU A 458 0.24 -38.63 15.59
C LEU A 458 0.28 -37.76 14.32
N PHE A 459 0.61 -36.47 14.44
CA PHE A 459 0.78 -35.61 13.27
C PHE A 459 1.91 -36.09 12.35
N LEU A 460 3.02 -36.56 12.92
CA LEU A 460 4.14 -37.09 12.15
C LEU A 460 3.84 -38.41 11.44
N TRP A 461 2.90 -39.20 11.99
CA TRP A 461 2.41 -40.43 11.38
C TRP A 461 1.55 -40.16 10.14
N LEU A 462 0.98 -38.95 10.00
CA LEU A 462 0.27 -38.57 8.78
C LEU A 462 1.24 -38.63 7.58
N PRO A 463 0.90 -39.38 6.51
CA PRO A 463 1.77 -39.51 5.33
C PRO A 463 1.91 -38.17 4.58
N TRP A 464 1.02 -37.23 4.84
CA TRP A 464 0.99 -35.91 4.22
C TRP A 464 1.75 -34.84 5.00
N VAL A 465 2.24 -35.11 6.22
CA VAL A 465 3.09 -34.16 6.97
C VAL A 465 4.55 -34.51 6.70
N LYS A 466 5.29 -33.57 6.09
CA LYS A 466 6.69 -33.70 5.70
C LYS A 466 7.63 -32.92 6.61
N GLY A 467 7.18 -31.77 7.11
CA GLY A 467 7.94 -30.93 8.02
C GLY A 467 7.09 -30.38 9.15
N LEU A 468 7.70 -30.21 10.31
CA LEU A 468 7.06 -29.68 11.50
C LEU A 468 8.06 -28.77 12.25
N TYR A 469 7.61 -27.57 12.57
CA TYR A 469 8.37 -26.55 13.27
C TYR A 469 7.51 -25.96 14.40
N TYR A 470 8.13 -25.60 15.51
CA TYR A 470 7.52 -24.68 16.45
C TYR A 470 7.63 -23.25 15.89
N SER A 471 6.57 -22.47 16.06
CA SER A 471 6.48 -21.06 15.65
C SER A 471 5.99 -20.20 16.84
N GLY A 472 5.92 -18.88 16.66
CA GLY A 472 5.31 -17.96 17.64
C GLY A 472 5.99 -17.92 19.01
N GLY A 473 5.20 -17.59 20.05
CA GLY A 473 5.68 -17.43 21.43
C GLY A 473 6.34 -18.70 22.01
N THR A 474 5.99 -19.88 21.49
CA THR A 474 6.56 -21.18 21.89
C THR A 474 8.08 -21.28 21.62
N VAL A 475 8.61 -20.50 20.68
CA VAL A 475 10.04 -20.52 20.29
C VAL A 475 10.89 -19.55 21.11
N HIS A 476 10.28 -18.46 21.61
CA HIS A 476 11.00 -17.34 22.20
C HIS A 476 11.08 -17.37 23.73
N GLY A 477 10.63 -18.46 24.37
CA GLY A 477 10.71 -18.62 25.83
C GLY A 477 9.80 -17.64 26.59
N SER A 478 8.90 -16.97 25.88
CA SER A 478 8.07 -15.91 26.41
C SER A 478 6.90 -16.47 27.21
N GLY A 479 6.90 -16.20 28.51
CA GLY A 479 5.73 -16.27 29.39
C GLY A 479 4.62 -15.34 28.92
N LEU A 480 3.81 -15.83 27.99
CA LEU A 480 2.38 -15.59 28.09
C LEU A 480 1.87 -16.63 29.08
N GLN A 481 1.89 -16.29 30.38
CA GLN A 481 1.26 -17.08 31.44
C GLN A 481 -0.24 -17.38 31.14
N ASP A 482 -0.81 -16.77 30.10
CA ASP A 482 -2.18 -16.99 29.62
C ASP A 482 -2.30 -17.71 28.25
N GLN A 483 -1.21 -18.09 27.56
CA GLN A 483 -1.33 -18.81 26.27
C GLN A 483 -1.24 -20.32 26.43
N HIS A 484 -2.39 -20.97 26.46
CA HIS A 484 -2.53 -22.44 26.44
C HIS A 484 -2.25 -23.08 25.06
N ASP A 485 -1.86 -22.30 24.04
CA ASP A 485 -1.78 -22.73 22.64
C ASP A 485 -0.34 -23.02 22.16
N LEU A 486 -0.13 -24.20 21.59
CA LEU A 486 1.10 -24.61 20.90
C LEU A 486 1.06 -24.17 19.42
N ASP A 487 1.95 -23.26 19.05
CA ASP A 487 2.03 -22.71 17.70
C ASP A 487 2.93 -23.56 16.78
N LEU A 488 2.34 -24.06 15.69
CA LEU A 488 3.01 -24.95 14.74
C LEU A 488 3.06 -24.37 13.33
N LEU A 489 4.21 -24.54 12.68
CA LEU A 489 4.33 -24.45 11.22
C LEU A 489 4.52 -25.85 10.64
N ILE A 490 3.71 -26.18 9.64
CA ILE A 490 3.60 -27.53 9.09
C ILE A 490 3.85 -27.46 7.59
N VAL A 491 4.75 -28.30 7.10
CA VAL A 491 4.98 -28.49 5.67
C VAL A 491 4.33 -29.79 5.24
N ALA A 492 3.35 -29.70 4.35
CA ALA A 492 2.58 -30.80 3.82
C ALA A 492 3.12 -31.28 2.47
N SER A 493 2.91 -32.57 2.17
CA SER A 493 3.15 -33.17 0.86
C SER A 493 2.36 -32.44 -0.24
N ARG A 494 2.78 -32.63 -1.50
CA ARG A 494 2.15 -31.98 -2.66
C ARG A 494 0.66 -32.18 -2.77
N ASP A 495 -0.01 -31.06 -2.97
CA ASP A 495 -1.45 -30.90 -3.15
C ASP A 495 -2.22 -31.36 -1.90
N ARG A 496 -1.58 -31.39 -0.71
CA ARG A 496 -2.16 -31.91 0.54
C ARG A 496 -2.29 -30.90 1.68
N ALA A 497 -2.01 -29.62 1.48
CA ALA A 497 -2.07 -28.64 2.56
C ALA A 497 -3.43 -28.65 3.29
N TRP A 498 -4.55 -28.68 2.56
CA TRP A 498 -5.90 -28.71 3.14
C TRP A 498 -6.29 -30.07 3.70
N LEU A 499 -5.79 -31.17 3.11
CA LEU A 499 -5.95 -32.52 3.67
C LEU A 499 -5.23 -32.66 5.01
N ALA A 500 -3.98 -32.18 5.08
CA ALA A 500 -3.20 -32.15 6.31
C ALA A 500 -3.91 -31.29 7.36
N TYR A 501 -4.36 -30.08 6.99
CA TYR A 501 -5.15 -29.23 7.87
C TYR A 501 -6.39 -29.92 8.44
N ALA A 502 -7.20 -30.54 7.58
CA ALA A 502 -8.41 -31.23 8.00
C ALA A 502 -8.10 -32.39 8.97
N ALA A 503 -7.08 -33.19 8.67
CA ALA A 503 -6.64 -34.29 9.52
C ALA A 503 -6.12 -33.80 10.88
N ILE A 504 -5.26 -32.79 10.89
CA ILE A 504 -4.72 -32.18 12.11
C ILE A 504 -5.84 -31.61 12.97
N ARG A 505 -6.80 -30.90 12.36
CA ARG A 505 -7.94 -30.33 13.09
C ARG A 505 -8.84 -31.41 13.66
N LEU A 506 -9.08 -32.49 12.92
CA LEU A 506 -9.87 -33.64 13.40
C LEU A 506 -9.17 -34.32 14.58
N ILE A 507 -7.88 -34.66 14.44
CA ILE A 507 -7.08 -35.29 15.50
C ILE A 507 -7.02 -34.41 16.74
N SER A 508 -6.80 -33.10 16.57
CA SER A 508 -6.76 -32.15 17.69
C SER A 508 -8.10 -32.08 18.43
N ARG A 509 -9.23 -32.14 17.71
CA ARG A 509 -10.56 -32.15 18.34
C ARG A 509 -10.85 -33.46 19.07
N LEU A 510 -10.51 -34.60 18.47
CA LEU A 510 -10.69 -35.92 19.09
C LEU A 510 -9.83 -36.09 20.34
N ALA A 511 -8.65 -35.47 20.38
CA ALA A 511 -7.76 -35.51 21.53
C ALA A 511 -8.06 -34.43 22.60
N GLY A 512 -9.16 -33.67 22.46
CA GLY A 512 -9.50 -32.57 23.38
C GLY A 512 -8.53 -31.38 23.34
N ALA A 513 -7.61 -31.35 22.38
CA ALA A 513 -6.54 -30.36 22.25
C ALA A 513 -6.86 -29.22 21.26
N GLY A 514 -8.12 -29.12 20.82
CA GLY A 514 -8.54 -28.21 19.75
C GLY A 514 -8.39 -26.71 20.05
N SER A 515 -8.24 -26.35 21.33
CA SER A 515 -8.01 -25.01 21.87
C SER A 515 -6.64 -24.88 22.55
N SER A 516 -5.72 -25.81 22.28
CA SER A 516 -4.36 -25.83 22.84
C SER A 516 -3.28 -26.01 21.77
N ILE A 517 -3.68 -26.13 20.50
CA ILE A 517 -2.76 -26.31 19.36
C ILE A 517 -3.28 -25.52 18.19
N CYS A 518 -2.45 -24.58 17.73
CA CYS A 518 -2.72 -23.76 16.57
C CYS A 518 -1.71 -24.07 15.47
N ALA A 519 -2.20 -24.48 14.30
CA ALA A 519 -1.37 -24.59 13.11
C ALA A 519 -1.28 -23.23 12.43
N ASN A 520 -0.40 -22.34 12.91
CA ASN A 520 -0.25 -20.98 12.39
C ASN A 520 0.01 -20.94 10.89
N TYR A 521 0.81 -21.89 10.40
CA TYR A 521 1.14 -22.02 8.98
C TYR A 521 1.02 -23.48 8.55
N ILE A 522 0.32 -23.73 7.45
CA ILE A 522 0.34 -25.00 6.74
C ILE A 522 0.69 -24.73 5.28
N LEU A 523 1.84 -25.22 4.85
CA LEU A 523 2.43 -24.92 3.56
C LEU A 523 2.63 -26.21 2.76
N ASP A 524 2.23 -26.23 1.51
CA ASP A 524 2.61 -27.27 0.56
C ASP A 524 4.12 -27.24 0.32
N GLU A 525 4.76 -28.40 0.18
CA GLU A 525 6.21 -28.50 -0.05
C GLU A 525 6.68 -27.71 -1.28
N ARG A 526 5.81 -27.45 -2.27
CA ARG A 526 6.11 -26.62 -3.46
C ARG A 526 5.92 -25.12 -3.24
N ALA A 527 5.40 -24.73 -2.09
CA ALA A 527 4.87 -23.40 -1.81
C ALA A 527 5.34 -22.91 -0.42
N GLN A 528 6.56 -23.27 -0.02
CA GLN A 528 7.10 -22.95 1.31
C GLN A 528 7.52 -21.48 1.49
N GLU A 529 7.62 -20.72 0.40
CA GLU A 529 7.86 -19.28 0.48
C GLU A 529 6.64 -18.52 1.04
N VAL A 530 6.88 -17.81 2.15
CA VAL A 530 5.95 -16.88 2.82
C VAL A 530 6.07 -15.50 2.20
N HIS A 531 5.62 -15.38 0.95
CA HIS A 531 5.77 -14.15 0.17
C HIS A 531 4.78 -13.06 0.60
N TRP A 532 3.51 -13.38 0.91
CA TRP A 532 2.43 -12.42 1.23
C TRP A 532 2.68 -11.57 2.48
N GLN A 533 3.76 -11.84 3.23
CA GLN A 533 4.09 -11.14 4.45
C GLN A 533 5.61 -11.03 4.63
N ARG A 534 6.24 -10.20 3.79
CA ARG A 534 7.66 -9.86 3.90
C ARG A 534 7.85 -8.64 4.79
N ASP A 535 7.63 -8.83 6.08
CA ASP A 535 7.88 -7.82 7.11
C ASP A 535 8.92 -8.34 8.12
N TYR A 536 9.49 -7.42 8.91
CA TYR A 536 10.49 -7.73 9.91
C TYR A 536 10.00 -8.77 10.94
N TYR A 537 8.76 -8.64 11.41
CA TYR A 537 8.14 -9.58 12.34
C TYR A 537 8.14 -11.01 11.78
N THR A 538 7.69 -11.18 10.54
CA THR A 538 7.65 -12.49 9.88
C THR A 538 9.04 -13.01 9.57
N ALA A 539 9.97 -12.15 9.12
CA ALA A 539 11.36 -12.52 8.92
C ALA A 539 11.97 -13.08 10.22
N PHE A 540 11.71 -12.42 11.35
CA PHE A 540 12.21 -12.83 12.66
C PHE A 540 11.63 -14.18 13.09
N GLN A 541 10.31 -14.35 12.95
CA GLN A 541 9.65 -15.62 13.24
C GLN A 541 10.24 -16.76 12.41
N LEU A 542 10.44 -16.55 11.10
CA LEU A 542 11.00 -17.55 10.19
C LEU A 542 12.48 -17.84 10.46
N LEU A 543 13.25 -16.83 10.88
CA LEU A 543 14.67 -16.96 11.21
C LEU A 543 14.89 -17.91 12.39
N PHE A 544 14.05 -17.80 13.42
CA PHE A 544 14.19 -18.52 14.68
C PHE A 544 13.32 -19.78 14.82
N LEU A 545 12.57 -20.16 13.79
CA LEU A 545 11.77 -21.40 13.79
C LEU A 545 12.56 -22.59 14.34
N ARG A 546 12.02 -23.24 15.36
CA ARG A 546 12.64 -24.44 15.93
C ARG A 546 12.13 -25.67 15.19
N LYS A 547 13.01 -26.27 14.40
CA LYS A 547 12.76 -27.56 13.73
C LYS A 547 12.37 -28.64 14.75
N VAL A 548 11.24 -29.30 14.52
CA VAL A 548 10.83 -30.51 15.25
C VAL A 548 11.24 -31.74 14.45
N VAL A 549 10.76 -31.85 13.20
CA VAL A 549 11.09 -32.95 12.27
C VAL A 549 11.09 -32.44 10.84
N LEU A 550 12.02 -32.94 10.03
CA LEU A 550 11.99 -32.86 8.56
C LEU A 550 12.21 -34.25 7.99
N LYS A 551 11.26 -34.74 7.18
CA LYS A 551 11.41 -36.01 6.47
C LYS A 551 12.51 -35.89 5.38
N PRO A 552 13.20 -36.98 5.02
CA PRO A 552 14.24 -36.96 3.99
C PRO A 552 13.78 -36.30 2.69
N GLY A 553 14.66 -35.51 2.08
CA GLY A 553 14.39 -34.75 0.85
C GLY A 553 13.65 -33.42 1.04
N LEU A 554 13.24 -33.06 2.27
CA LEU A 554 12.67 -31.74 2.55
C LEU A 554 13.74 -30.76 3.04
N ALA A 555 14.00 -29.72 2.24
CA ALA A 555 14.86 -28.61 2.64
C ALA A 555 14.26 -27.79 3.80
N HIS A 556 15.13 -27.13 4.56
CA HIS A 556 14.69 -26.23 5.63
C HIS A 556 13.90 -25.05 5.05
N ILE A 557 12.83 -24.61 5.72
CA ILE A 557 11.94 -23.56 5.19
C ILE A 557 12.65 -22.23 4.89
N ARG A 558 13.71 -21.91 5.64
CA ARG A 558 14.58 -20.75 5.39
C ARG A 558 15.19 -20.73 3.98
N GLN A 559 15.44 -21.90 3.36
CA GLN A 559 15.93 -21.97 1.97
C GLN A 559 14.92 -21.44 0.96
N TYR A 560 13.63 -21.53 1.28
CA TYR A 560 12.54 -21.01 0.45
C TYR A 560 12.19 -19.56 0.75
N ASN A 561 12.84 -18.94 1.75
CA ASN A 561 12.58 -17.58 2.19
C ASN A 561 13.88 -16.76 2.25
N PRO A 562 14.63 -16.62 1.13
CA PRO A 562 15.91 -15.91 1.11
C PRO A 562 15.77 -14.43 1.46
N TRP A 563 14.57 -13.85 1.29
CA TRP A 563 14.24 -12.48 1.67
C TRP A 563 14.41 -12.19 3.17
N ILE A 564 14.53 -13.21 4.03
CA ILE A 564 14.91 -13.02 5.44
C ILE A 564 16.27 -12.30 5.55
N TYR A 565 17.18 -12.57 4.61
CA TYR A 565 18.51 -11.94 4.56
C TYR A 565 18.44 -10.43 4.33
N ASP A 566 17.38 -9.93 3.67
CA ASP A 566 17.18 -8.49 3.49
C ASP A 566 16.89 -7.76 4.80
N TYR A 567 16.39 -8.48 5.81
CA TYR A 567 16.13 -7.97 7.16
C TYR A 567 17.25 -8.30 8.15
N PHE A 568 17.88 -9.46 7.99
CA PHE A 568 18.90 -10.01 8.88
C PHE A 568 20.14 -10.45 8.10
N PRO A 569 21.07 -9.52 7.80
CA PRO A 569 22.26 -9.81 6.98
C PRO A 569 23.22 -10.83 7.60
N ASN A 570 23.21 -10.99 8.92
CA ASN A 570 24.03 -12.00 9.60
C ASN A 570 23.35 -13.36 9.67
N SER A 571 22.13 -13.50 9.13
CA SER A 571 21.45 -14.79 9.10
C SER A 571 22.20 -15.79 8.20
N PRO A 572 22.24 -17.09 8.55
CA PRO A 572 22.91 -18.08 7.71
C PRO A 572 22.25 -18.17 6.34
N MET A 573 22.93 -17.72 5.29
CA MET A 573 22.44 -17.89 3.91
C MET A 573 22.49 -19.35 3.51
N SER A 574 21.39 -19.86 2.97
CA SER A 574 21.38 -21.16 2.30
C SER A 574 21.45 -20.95 0.80
N HIS A 575 22.59 -21.27 0.20
CA HIS A 575 22.86 -21.03 -1.23
C HIS A 575 22.19 -22.04 -2.19
N SER A 576 21.46 -23.03 -1.67
CA SER A 576 20.76 -24.02 -2.49
C SER A 576 19.36 -23.53 -2.89
N LYS A 577 19.16 -23.23 -4.18
CA LYS A 577 17.81 -23.10 -4.74
C LYS A 577 17.12 -24.47 -4.65
N PRO A 578 15.87 -24.54 -4.14
CA PRO A 578 15.15 -25.79 -4.08
C PRO A 578 14.89 -26.31 -5.50
N ASP A 579 15.03 -27.63 -5.68
CA ASP A 579 14.87 -28.30 -6.97
C ASP A 579 13.47 -28.05 -7.56
N SER A 580 13.40 -27.22 -8.61
CA SER A 580 12.16 -26.88 -9.30
C SER A 580 11.72 -27.95 -10.30
N SER A 581 12.48 -29.03 -10.48
CA SER A 581 12.20 -30.12 -11.46
C SER A 581 11.09 -31.09 -11.04
N LEU A 582 10.44 -30.81 -9.91
CA LEU A 582 9.54 -31.72 -9.24
C LEU A 582 8.19 -31.86 -9.95
N LYS A 583 7.97 -33.03 -10.60
CA LYS A 583 6.77 -33.41 -11.40
C LYS A 583 5.44 -33.02 -10.73
N LYS A 584 4.48 -32.54 -11.56
CA LYS A 584 3.10 -32.20 -11.17
C LYS A 584 2.41 -33.41 -10.50
N GLY A 585 1.86 -33.22 -9.29
CA GLY A 585 0.95 -34.19 -8.70
C GLY A 585 -0.31 -34.32 -9.57
N ARG A 586 -0.44 -35.44 -10.28
CA ARG A 586 -1.69 -35.87 -10.93
C ARG A 586 -2.36 -36.88 -10.01
N GLY A 587 -3.65 -36.70 -9.71
CA GLY A 587 -4.40 -37.70 -8.96
C GLY A 587 -5.66 -37.18 -8.27
N PHE A 588 -6.59 -38.11 -8.01
CA PHE A 588 -7.86 -37.93 -7.30
C PHE A 588 -7.77 -37.07 -6.04
N LEU A 589 -6.70 -37.25 -5.25
CA LEU A 589 -6.55 -36.58 -3.98
C LEU A 589 -6.29 -35.07 -4.07
N LYS A 590 -5.80 -34.57 -5.21
CA LYS A 590 -5.73 -33.12 -5.47
C LYS A 590 -7.14 -32.52 -5.55
N ILE A 591 -8.07 -33.24 -6.18
CA ILE A 591 -9.47 -32.84 -6.27
C ILE A 591 -10.08 -32.81 -4.87
N VAL A 592 -9.82 -33.85 -4.06
CA VAL A 592 -10.27 -33.89 -2.65
C VAL A 592 -9.72 -32.70 -1.84
N ASN A 593 -8.43 -32.37 -1.97
CA ASN A 593 -7.82 -31.21 -1.30
C ASN A 593 -8.51 -29.89 -1.69
N LEU A 594 -8.83 -29.71 -2.98
CA LEU A 594 -9.56 -28.53 -3.46
C LEU A 594 -11.00 -28.49 -2.96
N LEU A 595 -11.70 -29.63 -2.91
CA LEU A 595 -13.06 -29.70 -2.36
C LEU A 595 -13.08 -29.34 -0.87
N ILE A 596 -12.10 -29.80 -0.09
CA ILE A 596 -11.94 -29.44 1.32
C ILE A 596 -11.72 -27.92 1.45
N MET A 597 -10.83 -27.34 0.64
CA MET A 597 -10.62 -25.90 0.60
C MET A 597 -11.93 -25.15 0.31
N MET A 598 -12.69 -25.55 -0.71
CA MET A 598 -13.96 -24.92 -1.08
C MET A 598 -14.98 -24.99 0.05
N ALA A 599 -15.12 -26.15 0.70
CA ALA A 599 -16.03 -26.34 1.82
C ALA A 599 -15.66 -25.44 3.02
N TRP A 600 -14.37 -25.38 3.38
CA TRP A 600 -13.88 -24.58 4.50
C TRP A 600 -13.95 -23.07 4.23
N THR A 601 -13.52 -22.63 3.05
CA THR A 601 -13.61 -21.21 2.66
C THR A 601 -15.06 -20.74 2.60
N SER A 602 -16.00 -21.57 2.13
CA SER A 602 -17.44 -21.28 2.18
C SER A 602 -17.95 -21.18 3.62
N ARG A 603 -17.57 -22.12 4.49
CA ARG A 603 -17.94 -22.10 5.91
C ARG A 603 -17.44 -20.86 6.65
N TRP A 604 -16.22 -20.40 6.36
CA TRP A 604 -15.66 -19.19 6.96
C TRP A 604 -16.25 -17.91 6.42
N LYS A 605 -16.54 -17.84 5.11
CA LYS A 605 -17.33 -16.74 4.53
C LYS A 605 -18.69 -16.59 5.22
N LYS A 606 -19.38 -17.70 5.52
CA LYS A 606 -20.65 -17.68 6.27
C LYS A 606 -20.51 -17.20 7.71
N LYS A 607 -19.34 -17.38 8.34
CA LYS A 607 -19.03 -16.92 9.69
C LYS A 607 -18.51 -15.47 9.74
N GLY A 608 -18.50 -14.74 8.61
CA GLY A 608 -17.98 -13.38 8.54
C GLY A 608 -16.45 -13.26 8.52
N LEU A 609 -15.71 -14.38 8.60
CA LEU A 609 -14.25 -14.42 8.55
C LEU A 609 -13.80 -14.30 7.10
N ARG A 610 -13.38 -13.12 6.67
CA ARG A 610 -12.86 -12.86 5.32
C ARG A 610 -11.36 -13.17 5.26
N SER A 611 -10.94 -13.87 4.21
CA SER A 611 -9.58 -14.37 3.97
C SER A 611 -8.55 -13.29 3.60
N SER A 612 -8.76 -12.06 4.08
CA SER A 612 -7.93 -10.93 3.68
C SER A 612 -8.09 -9.71 4.58
N GLU A 613 -8.94 -9.75 5.61
CA GLU A 613 -9.16 -8.57 6.45
C GLU A 613 -8.36 -8.61 7.76
N GLU A 614 -8.00 -9.77 8.32
CA GLU A 614 -7.25 -9.81 9.61
C GLU A 614 -6.37 -11.08 9.73
N GLY A 615 -5.13 -11.05 9.23
CA GLY A 615 -4.12 -12.10 9.50
C GLY A 615 -4.30 -13.46 8.81
N LEU A 616 -5.44 -13.75 8.18
CA LEU A 616 -5.75 -15.02 7.50
C LEU A 616 -5.32 -15.04 6.02
N LEU A 617 -4.67 -16.12 5.57
CA LEU A 617 -4.37 -16.36 4.15
C LEU A 617 -4.80 -17.78 3.75
N PHE A 618 -5.60 -17.89 2.69
CA PHE A 618 -6.05 -19.18 2.14
C PHE A 618 -5.83 -19.22 0.63
N ASP A 619 -4.90 -20.06 0.19
CA ASP A 619 -4.76 -20.46 -1.21
C ASP A 619 -4.76 -22.00 -1.32
N ALA A 620 -4.68 -22.56 -2.54
CA ALA A 620 -4.72 -24.01 -2.76
C ALA A 620 -3.57 -24.79 -2.09
N TYR A 621 -2.50 -24.09 -1.73
CA TYR A 621 -1.21 -24.60 -1.28
C TYR A 621 -0.80 -24.07 0.10
N ARG A 622 -1.43 -23.02 0.61
CA ARG A 622 -0.99 -22.31 1.81
C ARG A 622 -2.18 -21.88 2.66
N ILE A 623 -2.01 -22.06 3.97
CA ILE A 623 -3.02 -21.78 4.97
C ILE A 623 -2.34 -21.04 6.11
N LYS A 624 -2.81 -19.84 6.43
CA LYS A 624 -2.46 -19.07 7.64
C LYS A 624 -3.73 -18.85 8.46
N LEU A 625 -3.72 -19.34 9.71
CA LEU A 625 -4.95 -19.51 10.52
C LEU A 625 -5.12 -18.50 11.65
N HIS A 626 -4.20 -17.54 11.80
CA HIS A 626 -4.24 -16.59 12.90
C HIS A 626 -5.12 -15.37 12.56
N THR A 627 -6.21 -15.19 13.30
CA THR A 627 -7.19 -14.09 13.09
C THR A 627 -6.73 -12.76 13.67
N ASN A 628 -5.91 -12.76 14.73
CA ASN A 628 -5.42 -11.52 15.33
C ASN A 628 -4.09 -11.13 14.71
N ASP A 629 -4.01 -9.93 14.14
CA ASP A 629 -2.76 -9.35 13.71
C ASP A 629 -2.02 -8.73 14.91
N HIS A 630 -1.00 -9.42 15.42
CA HIS A 630 -0.20 -8.93 16.55
C HIS A 630 0.78 -7.82 16.17
N ARG A 631 0.97 -7.54 14.86
CA ARG A 631 1.99 -6.58 14.39
C ARG A 631 1.81 -5.16 14.93
N PRO A 632 0.60 -4.57 14.97
CA PRO A 632 0.42 -3.22 15.54
C PRO A 632 0.80 -3.18 17.02
N ARG A 633 0.44 -4.21 17.78
CA ARG A 633 0.77 -4.32 19.21
C ARG A 633 2.28 -4.47 19.40
N VAL A 634 2.91 -5.38 18.66
CA VAL A 634 4.37 -5.60 18.71
C VAL A 634 5.13 -4.33 18.32
N SER A 635 4.70 -3.65 17.27
CA SER A 635 5.32 -2.39 16.80
C SER A 635 5.19 -1.28 17.85
N HIS A 636 4.02 -1.14 18.48
CA HIS A 636 3.80 -0.15 19.53
C HIS A 636 4.64 -0.45 20.78
N SER A 637 4.65 -1.69 21.26
CA SER A 637 5.48 -2.13 22.39
C SER A 637 6.97 -1.95 22.10
N PHE A 638 7.43 -2.32 20.91
CA PHE A 638 8.81 -2.11 20.49
C PHE A 638 9.18 -0.63 20.52
N SER A 639 8.35 0.23 19.91
CA SER A 639 8.61 1.67 19.84
C SER A 639 8.68 2.31 21.22
N SER A 640 7.82 1.88 22.15
CA SER A 640 7.84 2.34 23.55
C SER A 640 9.15 1.95 24.25
N ILE A 641 9.48 0.65 24.26
CA ILE A 641 10.69 0.12 24.92
C ILE A 641 11.94 0.76 24.32
N TYR A 642 12.03 0.80 22.99
CA TYR A 642 13.19 1.35 22.29
C TYR A 642 13.38 2.84 22.56
N SER A 643 12.30 3.61 22.62
CA SER A 643 12.37 5.04 22.98
C SER A 643 12.88 5.25 24.40
N ASN A 644 12.49 4.40 25.36
CA ASN A 644 12.98 4.48 26.74
C ASN A 644 14.48 4.15 26.83
N VAL A 645 14.93 3.14 26.10
CA VAL A 645 16.36 2.77 26.01
C VAL A 645 17.19 3.89 25.40
N LEU A 646 16.72 4.52 24.31
CA LEU A 646 17.43 5.64 23.69
C LEU A 646 17.50 6.87 24.61
N LYS A 647 16.44 7.14 25.38
CA LYS A 647 16.47 8.21 26.39
C LYS A 647 17.48 7.93 27.49
N ALA A 648 17.45 6.71 28.05
CA ALA A 648 18.41 6.28 29.07
C ALA A 648 19.86 6.36 28.58
N PHE A 649 20.09 6.01 27.30
CA PHE A 649 21.38 6.17 26.65
C PHE A 649 21.84 7.64 26.61
N SER A 650 20.93 8.57 26.29
CA SER A 650 21.25 10.01 26.17
C SER A 650 21.39 10.77 27.50
N THR A 651 20.89 10.22 28.61
CA THR A 651 20.90 10.87 29.93
C THR A 651 22.09 10.49 30.83
N LEU A 652 22.94 9.57 30.39
CA LEU A 652 24.12 9.17 31.15
C LEU A 652 25.28 10.14 30.87
N PRO A 653 25.96 10.67 31.89
CA PRO A 653 27.07 11.60 31.69
C PRO A 653 28.20 10.88 30.96
N VAL A 654 28.65 11.47 29.85
CA VAL A 654 29.97 11.21 29.29
C VAL A 654 30.95 11.75 30.33
N GLU A 655 31.48 10.89 31.19
CA GLU A 655 32.64 11.26 32.00
C GLU A 655 33.78 11.63 31.03
N GLU A 656 34.35 12.82 31.23
CA GLU A 656 35.48 13.36 30.46
C GLU A 656 36.67 12.39 30.50
N ILE A 657 37.12 11.99 29.29
CA ILE A 657 38.45 11.47 28.86
C ILE A 657 39.26 10.66 29.88
#